data_AF-A0A7C3DSQ4-F1
#
_entry.id   AF-A0A7C3DSQ4-F1
#
_cell.length_a   1.000
_cell.length_b   1.000
_cell.length_c   1.000
_cell.angle_alpha   90.00
_cell.angle_beta   90.00
_cell.angle_gamma   90.00
#
_symmetry.space_group_name_H-M   'P 1'
#
loop_
_entity.id
_entity.type
_entity.pdbx_description
1 polymer ?
#
loop_
_entity_poly.entity_id
_entity_poly.type
_entity_poly.pdbx_seq_one_letter_code
_entity_poly.pdbx_strand_id
1 'polypeptide(L)'
;MQYIRSLLRTAMQSLGLARQFDSLLRLSAASRRAATALAALACLAAGAKPALESMDFNTPAPGTTTEITPWKAYDLTASGRQFGVHQARDEGCFAYVILEGDFDVRCRIEMVSNDAGNLATAGLMARKSLADDAPFVHVAANAHTPKFIGTQFGYDNYIFCVRGVPGGNLHQPGTFMYACARNVNRKEDRIIPFPNCWLRLKRTGNEFRAWFAETSGVPTEADWVAHEFRNAEGAWQEQKPPVIRDKDGVFPKRLYVGLAVDANAEESEKLETVARARFREIHGLAPAAAGAAAAPVKPAASVEAGRVAEVSFTTTRPHTDPFNTVTLDVVFTDPEGRAFHVPAFWAGGDIWRVRYSSRLPGRHPFRSECSDTTDSGLHRKTGEVEILPYSGDNPLYRHGPIRVADDRRHFAHADGTPFFWLGDTWWMGLTKRLRWLDEFAELTRDRREKGFNVVQLTAGLYGDLDQNFDERAEGDGGFPWTRDFGRIRPEYFDAADMRVFYLVEQGLVPCVVGAWGYWLPWLGEEKMKQHWRYLIARWGALPVVWCAAGETTMPWYLSTNKDPEEKALHCGWTRVIRHIRETDPFKRPVTTHPPNYRHSQQEVEDPALLDFNLQQSGHGTPPPGQAAIALDGWNRPPTMPALSGEARYEKLTLKPEWVPDGADLPRVRGLTELGTREARQAFWAHTLNSGCAGHTYGASGIFQVNRPDRKFGQAFSGLDWGQLPWRDAMHLPGSRQIGLGAALLRSLPWHQMAPATNGFAGATAAAITPDARHAVAFTHSGKAITVTLDRFPGAVSARWFDPTTGESLAASGTRPEGNGFLVFTPPGQNAAGDADWVLVLDKP
;
A
#
# COMPACT_ATOMS: atom_id res chain seq x y z
N MET A 1 27.27 -39.20 39.96
CA MET A 1 26.02 -38.79 40.66
C MET A 1 26.26 -37.92 41.91
N GLN A 2 27.23 -38.22 42.77
CA GLN A 2 27.60 -37.36 43.91
C GLN A 2 28.15 -35.98 43.47
N TYR A 3 28.89 -35.92 42.37
CA TYR A 3 29.41 -34.67 41.81
C TYR A 3 28.30 -33.71 41.35
N ILE A 4 27.29 -34.24 40.65
CA ILE A 4 26.09 -33.48 40.22
C ILE A 4 25.27 -32.99 41.43
N ARG A 5 25.18 -33.80 42.50
CA ARG A 5 24.51 -33.40 43.75
C ARG A 5 25.24 -32.28 44.49
N SER A 6 26.58 -32.32 44.47
CA SER A 6 27.42 -31.26 45.05
C SER A 6 27.21 -29.94 44.31
N LEU A 7 27.29 -29.95 42.97
CA LEU A 7 27.05 -28.79 42.11
C LEU A 7 25.65 -28.19 42.28
N LEU A 8 24.61 -29.03 42.32
CA LEU A 8 23.23 -28.59 42.56
C LEU A 8 23.02 -28.00 43.96
N ARG A 9 23.66 -28.56 44.99
CA ARG A 9 23.57 -28.05 46.36
C ARG A 9 24.23 -26.68 46.48
N THR A 10 25.40 -26.51 45.87
CA THR A 10 26.12 -25.22 45.86
C THR A 10 25.34 -24.15 45.09
N ALA A 11 24.76 -24.50 43.94
CA ALA A 11 23.92 -23.59 43.14
C ALA A 11 22.62 -23.19 43.86
N MET A 12 21.99 -24.10 44.61
CA MET A 12 20.78 -23.78 45.38
C MET A 12 21.06 -23.05 46.70
N GLN A 13 22.27 -23.19 47.26
CA GLN A 13 22.72 -22.41 48.41
C GLN A 13 22.99 -20.95 48.05
N SER A 14 23.56 -20.66 46.88
CA SER A 14 23.76 -19.29 46.40
C SER A 14 22.44 -18.55 46.07
N LEU A 15 21.32 -19.28 46.01
CA LEU A 15 19.98 -18.75 45.77
C LEU A 15 19.09 -18.70 47.03
N GLY A 16 19.63 -19.05 48.22
CA GLY A 16 18.89 -19.01 49.49
C GLY A 16 17.87 -20.14 49.71
N LEU A 17 17.82 -21.15 48.83
CA LEU A 17 16.79 -22.21 48.81
C LEU A 17 17.27 -23.53 49.44
N ALA A 18 18.32 -23.48 50.26
CA ALA A 18 19.02 -24.66 50.78
C ALA A 18 18.10 -25.64 51.55
N ARG A 19 17.08 -25.13 52.26
CA ARG A 19 16.14 -25.97 53.04
C ARG A 19 15.19 -26.80 52.16
N GLN A 20 14.91 -26.36 50.93
CA GLN A 20 14.00 -27.05 50.02
C GLN A 20 14.68 -28.20 49.26
N PHE A 21 16.01 -28.16 49.14
CA PHE A 21 16.80 -29.21 48.48
C PHE A 21 16.78 -30.55 49.25
N ASP A 22 16.85 -30.51 50.59
CA ASP A 22 16.82 -31.72 51.41
C ASP A 22 15.42 -32.39 51.42
N SER A 23 14.36 -31.62 51.17
CA SER A 23 13.00 -32.13 50.98
C SER A 23 12.81 -32.81 49.61
N LEU A 24 13.42 -32.27 48.55
CA LEU A 24 13.38 -32.81 47.18
C LEU A 24 14.08 -34.17 47.03
N LEU A 25 15.09 -34.46 47.86
CA LEU A 25 15.84 -35.71 47.82
C LEU A 25 15.06 -36.93 48.38
N ARG A 26 13.96 -36.70 49.10
CA ARG A 26 13.08 -37.74 49.68
C ARG A 26 11.95 -38.21 48.75
N LEU A 27 11.75 -37.57 47.61
CA LEU A 27 10.71 -37.91 46.64
C LEU A 27 11.16 -39.02 45.65
N SER A 28 10.21 -39.80 45.12
CA SER A 28 10.48 -40.87 44.15
C SER A 28 11.02 -40.31 42.81
N ALA A 29 11.63 -41.16 41.97
CA ALA A 29 12.29 -40.73 40.73
C ALA A 29 11.35 -40.03 39.73
N ALA A 30 10.07 -40.40 39.71
CA ALA A 30 9.04 -39.76 38.87
C ALA A 30 8.70 -38.34 39.36
N SER A 31 8.64 -38.12 40.68
CA SER A 31 8.35 -36.84 41.31
C SER A 31 9.51 -35.83 41.20
N ARG A 32 10.77 -36.29 41.08
CA ARG A 32 11.94 -35.42 40.85
C ARG A 32 11.93 -34.79 39.46
N ARG A 33 11.48 -35.49 38.41
CA ARG A 33 11.36 -34.90 37.06
C ARG A 33 10.28 -33.82 37.02
N ALA A 34 9.14 -34.03 37.67
CA ALA A 34 8.07 -33.03 37.76
C ALA A 34 8.49 -31.79 38.55
N ALA A 35 9.19 -31.96 39.69
CA ALA A 35 9.68 -30.84 40.49
C ALA A 35 10.86 -30.09 39.83
N THR A 36 11.70 -30.78 39.06
CA THR A 36 12.77 -30.14 38.27
C THR A 36 12.21 -29.42 37.05
N ALA A 37 11.13 -29.93 36.44
CA ALA A 37 10.39 -29.23 35.39
C ALA A 37 9.63 -28.02 35.93
N LEU A 38 8.99 -28.10 37.11
CA LEU A 38 8.35 -26.94 37.75
C LEU A 38 9.35 -25.89 38.24
N ALA A 39 10.52 -26.30 38.77
CA ALA A 39 11.60 -25.37 39.13
C ALA A 39 12.25 -24.76 37.88
N ALA A 40 12.38 -25.52 36.79
CA ALA A 40 12.82 -24.98 35.50
C ALA A 40 11.78 -24.04 34.88
N LEU A 41 10.47 -24.34 35.00
CA LEU A 41 9.39 -23.44 34.57
C LEU A 41 9.29 -22.18 35.46
N ALA A 42 9.53 -22.29 36.77
CA ALA A 42 9.59 -21.14 37.67
C ALA A 42 10.84 -20.27 37.43
N CYS A 43 11.98 -20.87 37.08
CA CYS A 43 13.16 -20.17 36.60
C CYS A 43 13.00 -19.60 35.17
N LEU A 44 12.16 -20.21 34.32
CA LEU A 44 11.76 -19.70 32.99
C LEU A 44 10.76 -18.55 33.07
N ALA A 45 9.93 -18.49 34.12
CA ALA A 45 8.91 -17.45 34.31
C ALA A 45 9.45 -16.15 34.95
N ALA A 46 10.63 -16.18 35.57
CA ALA A 46 11.18 -15.03 36.31
C ALA A 46 12.11 -14.09 35.50
N GLY A 47 12.13 -14.20 34.16
CA GLY A 47 13.18 -13.58 33.32
C GLY A 47 12.71 -12.79 32.09
N ALA A 48 11.47 -12.33 32.01
CA ALA A 48 11.03 -11.35 30.99
C ALA A 48 11.25 -9.94 31.54
N LYS A 49 11.97 -9.01 30.87
CA LYS A 49 11.43 -8.17 29.79
C LYS A 49 12.57 -7.47 29.02
N PRO A 50 12.64 -7.59 27.69
CA PRO A 50 13.43 -6.70 26.84
C PRO A 50 12.58 -5.69 26.03
N ALA A 51 11.35 -5.38 26.46
CA ALA A 51 10.47 -4.38 25.82
C ALA A 51 10.22 -3.19 26.76
N LEU A 52 9.87 -2.03 26.19
CA LEU A 52 9.36 -0.89 26.96
C LEU A 52 8.16 -1.33 27.82
N GLU A 53 8.13 -0.89 29.07
CA GLU A 53 6.96 -1.07 29.92
C GLU A 53 5.88 -0.09 29.46
N SER A 54 4.64 -0.53 29.30
CA SER A 54 3.55 0.31 28.82
C SER A 54 2.53 0.57 29.91
N MET A 55 1.99 1.78 29.93
CA MET A 55 0.93 2.22 30.83
C MET A 55 -0.01 3.17 30.11
N ASP A 56 -1.31 2.93 30.29
CA ASP A 56 -2.37 3.85 29.89
C ASP A 56 -2.81 4.70 31.09
N PHE A 57 -2.97 6.00 30.89
CA PHE A 57 -3.52 6.93 31.87
C PHE A 57 -4.95 7.26 31.51
N ASN A 58 -5.89 7.01 32.41
CA ASN A 58 -7.29 7.47 32.33
C ASN A 58 -7.95 7.35 30.94
N THR A 59 -7.57 6.35 30.14
CA THR A 59 -7.97 6.27 28.73
C THR A 59 -9.40 5.73 28.60
N PRO A 60 -10.27 6.34 27.77
CA PRO A 60 -11.61 5.82 27.49
C PRO A 60 -11.60 4.44 26.80
N ALA A 61 -10.58 4.19 25.98
CA ALA A 61 -10.31 2.92 25.32
C ALA A 61 -8.86 2.47 25.61
N PRO A 62 -8.63 1.17 25.92
CA PRO A 62 -7.28 0.66 26.14
C PRO A 62 -6.37 0.89 24.93
N GLY A 63 -5.16 1.37 25.18
CA GLY A 63 -4.10 1.48 24.20
C GLY A 63 -3.40 0.14 23.96
N THR A 64 -2.49 0.15 23.00
CA THR A 64 -1.60 -0.98 22.73
C THR A 64 -0.18 -0.47 22.55
N THR A 65 0.80 -1.27 22.95
CA THR A 65 2.21 -1.02 22.67
C THR A 65 2.80 -2.27 22.08
N THR A 66 3.10 -2.21 20.79
CA THR A 66 3.65 -3.33 20.03
C THR A 66 5.10 -3.01 19.69
N GLU A 67 6.02 -3.79 20.26
CA GLU A 67 7.43 -3.75 19.88
C GLU A 67 7.62 -4.40 18.51
N ILE A 68 7.98 -3.60 17.50
CA ILE A 68 8.24 -4.06 16.13
C ILE A 68 9.70 -4.49 15.99
N THR A 69 10.61 -3.72 16.57
CA THR A 69 12.04 -4.05 16.65
C THR A 69 12.53 -3.66 18.03
N PRO A 70 13.16 -4.57 18.79
CA PRO A 70 13.57 -4.30 20.16
C PRO A 70 14.31 -2.98 20.30
N TRP A 71 13.79 -2.10 21.15
CA TRP A 71 14.35 -0.78 21.46
C TRP A 71 14.45 0.19 20.28
N LYS A 72 13.97 -0.17 19.09
CA LYS A 72 14.23 0.53 17.83
C LYS A 72 12.97 0.95 17.10
N ALA A 73 11.87 0.21 17.25
CA ALA A 73 10.62 0.47 16.56
C ALA A 73 9.42 -0.01 17.38
N TYR A 74 8.42 0.85 17.54
CA TYR A 74 7.18 0.53 18.24
C TYR A 74 5.97 1.12 17.51
N ASP A 75 4.86 0.40 17.55
CA ASP A 75 3.54 0.90 17.16
C ASP A 75 2.72 1.06 18.44
N LEU A 76 2.19 2.25 18.66
CA LEU A 76 1.37 2.57 19.83
C LEU A 76 -0.03 2.96 19.39
N THR A 77 -1.02 2.55 20.18
CA THR A 77 -2.36 3.15 20.13
C THR A 77 -2.71 3.76 21.47
N ALA A 78 -3.44 4.85 21.44
CA ALA A 78 -3.88 5.57 22.64
C ALA A 78 -5.24 6.20 22.40
N SER A 79 -5.98 6.44 23.47
CA SER A 79 -7.18 7.28 23.45
C SER A 79 -7.09 8.33 24.55
N GLY A 80 -8.04 9.26 24.58
CA GLY A 80 -8.09 10.32 25.57
C GLY A 80 -7.44 11.62 25.09
N ARG A 81 -7.29 12.56 26.02
CA ARG A 81 -7.00 13.97 25.77
C ARG A 81 -5.52 14.30 25.88
N GLN A 82 -5.12 15.49 25.41
CA GLN A 82 -3.71 15.87 25.32
C GLN A 82 -3.02 15.97 26.70
N PHE A 83 -1.85 15.34 26.83
CA PHE A 83 -1.06 15.34 28.08
C PHE A 83 -0.82 16.75 28.63
N GLY A 84 -1.35 17.00 29.82
CA GLY A 84 -1.13 18.23 30.60
C GLY A 84 -1.70 19.53 30.06
N VAL A 85 -2.32 19.58 28.88
CA VAL A 85 -2.81 20.87 28.34
C VAL A 85 -4.09 21.31 29.02
N HIS A 86 -5.12 20.46 29.03
CA HIS A 86 -6.48 20.86 29.41
C HIS A 86 -6.96 20.27 30.75
N GLN A 87 -6.18 19.37 31.37
CA GLN A 87 -6.56 18.68 32.59
C GLN A 87 -5.43 18.48 33.61
N ALA A 88 -5.82 18.34 34.87
CA ALA A 88 -4.93 18.03 35.98
C ALA A 88 -4.44 16.57 35.98
N ARG A 89 -5.10 15.69 35.23
CA ARG A 89 -4.74 14.27 35.09
C ARG A 89 -4.52 13.94 33.63
N ASP A 90 -3.52 13.12 33.38
CA ASP A 90 -3.07 12.70 32.06
C ASP A 90 -4.01 11.66 31.48
N GLU A 91 -4.17 11.72 30.17
CA GLU A 91 -4.88 10.75 29.37
C GLU A 91 -4.00 10.34 28.19
N GLY A 92 -3.84 9.03 27.95
CA GLY A 92 -3.05 8.52 26.82
C GLY A 92 -2.16 7.33 27.18
N CYS A 93 -1.34 6.89 26.23
CA CYS A 93 -0.44 5.76 26.37
C CYS A 93 1.01 6.22 26.53
N PHE A 94 1.76 5.60 27.45
CA PHE A 94 3.18 5.84 27.67
C PHE A 94 3.96 4.53 27.77
N ALA A 95 4.88 4.32 26.83
CA ALA A 95 5.79 3.18 26.80
C ALA A 95 7.21 3.62 27.19
N TYR A 96 7.78 3.07 28.28
CA TYR A 96 8.95 3.64 28.95
C TYR A 96 10.01 2.63 29.39
N VAL A 97 11.18 3.19 29.71
CA VAL A 97 12.22 2.62 30.57
C VAL A 97 12.56 3.54 31.70
N ILE A 98 13.32 3.04 32.66
CA ILE A 98 13.91 3.87 33.69
C ILE A 98 15.35 4.21 33.31
N LEU A 99 15.64 5.49 33.11
CA LEU A 99 16.99 6.01 32.88
C LEU A 99 17.46 6.78 34.12
N GLU A 100 18.74 6.68 34.44
CA GLU A 100 19.36 7.39 35.56
C GLU A 100 20.45 8.34 35.08
N GLY A 101 20.38 9.59 35.52
CA GLY A 101 21.33 10.64 35.14
C GLY A 101 21.01 11.26 33.79
N ASP A 102 22.06 11.59 33.05
CA ASP A 102 21.98 12.23 31.74
C ASP A 102 21.60 11.22 30.66
N PHE A 103 20.79 11.66 29.69
CA PHE A 103 20.36 10.83 28.57
C PHE A 103 20.20 11.66 27.30
N ASP A 104 20.25 10.99 26.15
CA ASP A 104 20.06 11.60 24.84
C ASP A 104 19.22 10.63 23.99
N VAL A 105 17.91 10.87 23.99
CA VAL A 105 16.93 10.02 23.32
C VAL A 105 16.48 10.69 22.04
N ARG A 106 16.43 9.94 20.94
CA ARG A 106 15.88 10.42 19.67
C ARG A 106 15.06 9.33 18.99
N CYS A 107 14.03 9.73 18.26
CA CYS A 107 13.21 8.82 17.48
C CYS A 107 12.69 9.50 16.21
N ARG A 108 12.41 8.71 15.20
CA ARG A 108 11.62 9.13 14.04
C ARG A 108 10.15 8.78 14.28
N ILE A 109 9.28 9.76 14.14
CA ILE A 109 7.84 9.56 14.09
C ILE A 109 7.44 9.44 12.62
N GLU A 110 7.19 8.21 12.18
CA GLU A 110 6.77 7.93 10.81
C GLU A 110 5.31 8.30 10.56
N MET A 111 4.49 8.25 11.62
CA MET A 111 3.06 8.51 11.53
C MET A 111 2.49 8.77 12.92
N VAL A 112 1.60 9.74 13.03
CA VAL A 112 0.56 9.81 14.06
C VAL A 112 -0.73 10.27 13.40
N SER A 113 -1.85 9.63 13.72
CA SER A 113 -3.18 9.94 13.19
C SER A 113 -4.27 9.44 14.13
N ASN A 114 -5.50 9.92 13.95
CA ASN A 114 -6.68 9.37 14.59
C ASN A 114 -7.88 9.40 13.64
N ASP A 115 -8.93 8.67 14.00
CA ASP A 115 -10.10 8.46 13.12
C ASP A 115 -11.04 9.68 13.03
N ALA A 116 -10.79 10.73 13.82
CA ALA A 116 -11.60 11.94 13.87
C ALA A 116 -10.95 13.14 13.15
N GLY A 117 -9.73 13.02 12.65
CA GLY A 117 -9.04 14.12 11.95
C GLY A 117 -8.76 15.31 12.86
N ASN A 118 -8.47 15.05 14.14
CA ASN A 118 -8.04 16.05 15.12
C ASN A 118 -6.56 15.85 15.50
N LEU A 119 -6.04 16.74 16.36
CA LEU A 119 -4.62 16.90 16.69
C LEU A 119 -4.07 15.80 17.62
N ALA A 120 -4.10 14.52 17.21
CA ALA A 120 -3.39 13.46 17.93
C ALA A 120 -1.91 13.79 18.10
N THR A 121 -1.32 13.47 19.24
CA THR A 121 0.10 13.75 19.51
C THR A 121 0.90 12.48 19.72
N ALA A 122 2.15 12.48 19.26
CA ALA A 122 3.10 11.41 19.49
C ALA A 122 4.49 12.01 19.79
N GLY A 123 5.21 11.47 20.78
CA GLY A 123 6.39 12.14 21.29
C GLY A 123 7.33 11.30 22.17
N LEU A 124 8.40 11.96 22.63
CA LEU A 124 9.31 11.47 23.67
C LEU A 124 9.01 12.18 24.99
N MET A 125 8.84 11.43 26.07
CA MET A 125 8.54 11.98 27.40
C MET A 125 9.51 11.46 28.45
N ALA A 126 9.92 12.34 29.37
CA ALA A 126 10.60 12.01 30.60
C ALA A 126 9.76 12.47 31.80
N ARG A 127 9.30 11.53 32.63
CA ARG A 127 8.39 11.80 33.75
C ARG A 127 8.95 11.34 35.09
N LYS A 128 8.58 12.06 36.15
CA LYS A 128 9.06 11.85 37.51
C LYS A 128 8.58 10.53 38.12
N SER A 129 7.32 10.18 37.89
CA SER A 129 6.66 8.97 38.38
C SER A 129 5.53 8.58 37.46
N LEU A 130 4.94 7.40 37.68
CA LEU A 130 3.77 6.90 36.94
C LEU A 130 2.43 7.37 37.53
N ALA A 131 2.40 8.37 38.41
CA ALA A 131 1.15 9.00 38.81
C ALA A 131 0.60 9.80 37.62
N ASP A 132 -0.71 9.75 37.38
CA ASP A 132 -1.39 10.39 36.25
C ASP A 132 -1.38 11.93 36.32
N ASP A 133 -0.94 12.51 37.42
CA ASP A 133 -0.77 13.95 37.61
C ASP A 133 0.71 14.35 37.67
N ALA A 134 1.64 13.42 37.45
CA ALA A 134 3.06 13.61 37.73
C ALA A 134 3.72 14.70 36.87
N PRO A 135 4.76 15.37 37.40
CA PRO A 135 5.63 16.21 36.61
C PRO A 135 6.29 15.46 35.45
N PHE A 136 6.31 16.06 34.26
CA PHE A 136 6.94 15.52 33.06
C PHE A 136 7.58 16.62 32.20
N VAL A 137 8.53 16.21 31.38
CA VAL A 137 9.04 16.95 30.22
C VAL A 137 8.69 16.15 28.96
N HIS A 138 8.03 16.77 27.99
CA HIS A 138 7.50 16.08 26.81
C HIS A 138 7.84 16.87 25.54
N VAL A 139 8.36 16.17 24.53
CA VAL A 139 8.54 16.70 23.17
C VAL A 139 7.69 15.87 22.23
N ALA A 140 6.80 16.50 21.45
CA ALA A 140 5.85 15.78 20.61
C ALA A 140 5.61 16.45 19.27
N ALA A 141 5.14 15.64 18.31
CA ALA A 141 4.62 16.06 17.02
C ALA A 141 3.09 15.85 16.98
N ASN A 142 2.37 16.75 16.32
CA ASN A 142 0.92 16.75 16.23
C ASN A 142 0.44 16.36 14.81
N ALA A 143 -0.57 15.49 14.73
CA ALA A 143 -1.24 15.11 13.48
C ALA A 143 -2.16 16.26 13.01
N HIS A 144 -1.73 17.04 12.02
CA HIS A 144 -2.40 18.29 11.66
C HIS A 144 -3.65 18.10 10.78
N THR A 145 -4.69 18.94 10.97
CA THR A 145 -5.77 19.14 10.00
C THR A 145 -5.89 20.59 9.50
N PRO A 146 -6.29 20.82 8.22
CA PRO A 146 -6.29 22.14 7.59
C PRO A 146 -7.21 23.21 8.21
N LYS A 147 -8.05 22.87 9.20
CA LYS A 147 -9.07 23.77 9.76
C LYS A 147 -8.50 24.95 10.58
N PHE A 148 -7.25 24.88 11.04
CA PHE A 148 -6.70 25.85 12.01
C PHE A 148 -5.58 26.75 11.48
N ILE A 149 -5.40 26.81 10.15
CA ILE A 149 -4.42 27.69 9.50
C ILE A 149 -4.79 29.16 9.79
N GLY A 150 -3.90 29.89 10.48
CA GLY A 150 -3.98 31.35 10.65
C GLY A 150 -4.84 31.86 11.81
N THR A 151 -5.22 31.02 12.78
CA THR A 151 -5.91 31.50 13.99
C THR A 151 -4.93 31.95 15.08
N GLN A 152 -5.35 32.91 15.90
CA GLN A 152 -4.53 33.55 16.96
C GLN A 152 -4.07 32.58 18.06
N PHE A 153 -4.62 31.36 18.09
CA PHE A 153 -4.33 30.27 19.04
C PHE A 153 -3.79 29.01 18.34
N GLY A 154 -3.19 29.14 17.15
CA GLY A 154 -2.74 28.02 16.32
C GLY A 154 -1.92 26.96 17.07
N TYR A 155 -2.39 25.71 16.99
CA TYR A 155 -1.66 24.55 17.49
C TYR A 155 -0.47 24.27 16.57
N ASP A 156 0.73 24.52 17.08
CA ASP A 156 1.98 24.27 16.36
C ASP A 156 2.20 22.77 16.14
N ASN A 157 2.85 22.40 15.02
CA ASN A 157 3.12 20.99 14.66
C ASN A 157 4.00 20.26 15.69
N TYR A 158 4.68 21.02 16.52
CA TYR A 158 5.66 20.53 17.47
C TYR A 158 5.56 21.29 18.77
N ILE A 159 5.58 20.52 19.86
CA ILE A 159 5.53 21.05 21.21
C ILE A 159 6.70 20.53 22.02
N PHE A 160 7.26 21.39 22.87
CA PHE A 160 8.15 21.00 23.95
C PHE A 160 7.63 21.61 25.24
N CYS A 161 7.08 20.79 26.12
CA CYS A 161 6.38 21.25 27.31
C CYS A 161 6.87 20.58 28.60
N VAL A 162 6.59 21.25 29.71
CA VAL A 162 6.88 20.77 31.07
C VAL A 162 5.70 21.03 31.99
N ARG A 163 5.25 19.97 32.66
CA ARG A 163 4.47 20.06 33.89
C ARG A 163 5.45 20.01 35.06
N GLY A 164 5.66 21.13 35.76
CA GLY A 164 6.59 21.22 36.90
C GLY A 164 5.98 20.86 38.26
N VAL A 165 4.65 20.89 38.37
CA VAL A 165 3.91 20.64 39.61
C VAL A 165 2.87 19.54 39.40
N PRO A 166 2.67 18.61 40.37
CA PRO A 166 1.63 17.61 40.26
C PRO A 166 0.25 18.25 40.05
N GLY A 167 -0.52 17.75 39.09
CA GLY A 167 -1.86 18.25 38.80
C GLY A 167 -1.93 19.61 38.09
N GLY A 168 -0.80 20.23 37.76
CA GLY A 168 -0.76 21.48 37.01
C GLY A 168 -1.15 21.28 35.55
N ASN A 169 -1.97 22.17 35.01
CA ASN A 169 -2.17 22.25 33.55
C ASN A 169 -1.14 23.21 32.92
N LEU A 170 -0.83 23.05 31.64
CA LEU A 170 0.22 23.79 30.92
C LEU A 170 -0.10 25.29 30.73
N HIS A 171 -1.24 25.76 31.23
CA HIS A 171 -1.64 27.16 31.26
C HIS A 171 -1.41 27.83 32.64
N GLN A 172 -0.95 27.09 33.64
CA GLN A 172 -0.75 27.60 35.01
C GLN A 172 0.71 28.02 35.30
N PRO A 173 0.92 28.97 36.24
CA PRO A 173 2.26 29.35 36.69
C PRO A 173 3.07 28.15 37.20
N GLY A 174 4.33 28.03 36.76
CA GLY A 174 5.20 26.88 37.09
C GLY A 174 5.14 25.72 36.10
N THR A 175 4.36 25.86 35.03
CA THR A 175 4.37 25.00 33.84
C THR A 175 4.77 25.82 32.62
N PHE A 176 5.38 25.19 31.61
CA PHE A 176 5.84 25.91 30.41
C PHE A 176 5.58 25.10 29.15
N MET A 177 5.23 25.78 28.06
CA MET A 177 5.10 25.21 26.72
C MET A 177 5.90 26.07 25.74
N TYR A 178 6.77 25.43 24.98
CA TYR A 178 7.39 25.97 23.77
C TYR A 178 6.71 25.34 22.57
N ALA A 179 6.46 26.16 21.55
CA ALA A 179 5.73 25.77 20.36
C ALA A 179 6.44 26.35 19.12
N CYS A 180 6.42 25.64 17.98
CA CYS A 180 7.24 25.97 16.80
C CYS A 180 6.42 26.55 15.63
N ALA A 181 6.87 27.69 15.09
CA ALA A 181 6.42 28.18 13.77
C ALA A 181 7.39 29.18 13.09
N ARG A 182 8.59 28.75 12.67
CA ARG A 182 9.27 29.23 11.45
C ARG A 182 10.53 28.41 11.16
N ASN A 183 10.73 28.02 9.90
CA ASN A 183 12.04 27.57 9.41
C ASN A 183 12.80 28.80 8.87
N VAL A 184 13.85 29.22 9.57
CA VAL A 184 14.56 30.48 9.31
C VAL A 184 15.36 30.48 8.00
N ASN A 185 15.66 29.29 7.47
CA ASN A 185 16.42 29.11 6.22
C ASN A 185 15.54 29.15 4.96
N ARG A 186 14.22 29.27 5.10
CA ARG A 186 13.29 29.42 3.98
C ARG A 186 12.48 30.71 4.19
N LYS A 187 12.61 31.66 3.27
CA LYS A 187 11.88 32.95 3.29
C LYS A 187 10.35 32.82 3.06
N GLU A 188 9.86 31.61 2.89
CA GLU A 188 8.43 31.29 2.75
C GLU A 188 7.99 30.57 4.02
N ASP A 189 6.81 30.90 4.54
CA ASP A 189 6.16 30.28 5.70
C ASP A 189 5.77 28.82 5.42
N ARG A 190 6.77 27.98 5.12
CA ARG A 190 6.60 26.56 4.84
C ARG A 190 6.51 25.82 6.17
N ILE A 191 5.36 25.18 6.33
CA ILE A 191 5.04 24.20 7.36
C ILE A 191 6.11 23.09 7.32
N ILE A 192 6.73 22.81 8.47
CA ILE A 192 7.66 21.69 8.66
C ILE A 192 6.90 20.39 8.30
N PRO A 193 7.41 19.53 7.40
CA PRO A 193 6.70 18.35 6.92
C PRO A 193 6.46 17.35 8.05
N PHE A 194 5.18 17.12 8.32
CA PHE A 194 4.66 16.01 9.10
C PHE A 194 3.71 15.22 8.17
N PRO A 195 3.70 13.87 8.17
CA PRO A 195 4.50 12.95 8.99
C PRO A 195 5.94 12.74 8.48
N ASN A 196 6.71 11.84 9.12
CA ASN A 196 8.14 11.56 8.90
C ASN A 196 9.11 12.64 9.42
N CYS A 197 9.08 12.85 10.74
CA CYS A 197 9.95 13.83 11.40
C CYS A 197 10.73 13.21 12.56
N TRP A 198 11.81 13.87 12.95
CA TRP A 198 12.66 13.42 14.04
C TRP A 198 12.47 14.25 15.29
N LEU A 199 12.40 13.58 16.45
CA LEU A 199 12.40 14.19 17.77
C LEU A 199 13.68 13.81 18.51
N ARG A 200 14.22 14.73 19.30
CA ARG A 200 15.30 14.46 20.27
C ARG A 200 14.97 15.11 21.61
N LEU A 201 15.10 14.36 22.69
CA LEU A 201 15.01 14.81 24.07
C LEU A 201 16.31 14.46 24.79
N LYS A 202 17.04 15.47 25.24
CA LYS A 202 18.31 15.31 25.96
C LYS A 202 18.23 15.92 27.35
N ARG A 203 18.77 15.20 28.34
CA ARG A 203 19.07 15.71 29.66
C ARG A 203 20.59 15.85 29.85
N THR A 204 21.02 16.99 30.41
CA THR A 204 22.40 17.19 30.87
C THR A 204 22.37 17.95 32.20
N GLY A 205 22.72 17.28 33.29
CA GLY A 205 22.53 17.76 34.65
C GLY A 205 21.05 18.06 34.95
N ASN A 206 20.77 19.34 35.20
CA ASN A 206 19.42 19.85 35.47
C ASN A 206 18.79 20.54 34.25
N GLU A 207 19.37 20.39 33.06
CA GLU A 207 18.82 20.96 31.83
C GLU A 207 18.20 19.86 30.94
N PHE A 208 16.98 20.12 30.45
CA PHE A 208 16.34 19.37 29.38
C PHE A 208 16.32 20.21 28.11
N ARG A 209 16.64 19.59 26.99
CA ARG A 209 16.67 20.22 25.68
C ARG A 209 15.92 19.36 24.67
N ALA A 210 15.20 20.01 23.77
CA ALA A 210 14.48 19.35 22.71
C ALA A 210 14.90 19.88 21.34
N TRP A 211 14.85 19.00 20.34
CA TRP A 211 15.08 19.34 18.94
C TRP A 211 14.14 18.58 18.03
N PHE A 212 13.98 19.13 16.84
CA PHE A 212 13.23 18.57 15.74
C PHE A 212 14.10 18.61 14.48
N ALA A 213 13.92 17.67 13.55
CA ALA A 213 14.62 17.69 12.27
C ALA A 213 13.77 17.12 11.11
N GLU A 214 13.94 17.70 9.92
CA GLU A 214 13.20 17.42 8.67
C GLU A 214 13.98 16.54 7.68
N THR A 215 14.66 15.50 8.16
CA THR A 215 15.48 14.63 7.31
C THR A 215 14.89 13.23 7.20
N SER A 216 15.01 12.63 6.01
CA SER A 216 14.61 11.25 5.76
C SER A 216 15.54 10.23 6.42
N GLY A 217 16.79 10.61 6.72
CA GLY A 217 17.79 9.77 7.41
C GLY A 217 18.02 10.19 8.87
N VAL A 218 18.90 9.48 9.59
CA VAL A 218 19.28 9.82 10.98
C VAL A 218 19.90 11.23 11.02
N PRO A 219 19.35 12.18 11.80
CA PRO A 219 19.84 13.55 11.81
C PRO A 219 21.27 13.65 12.33
N THR A 220 22.08 14.41 11.61
CA THR A 220 23.39 14.90 12.06
C THR A 220 23.21 16.04 13.07
N GLU A 221 24.27 16.43 13.77
CA GLU A 221 24.20 17.58 14.69
C GLU A 221 23.82 18.90 14.00
N ALA A 222 24.09 19.05 12.70
CA ALA A 222 23.68 20.22 11.93
C ALA A 222 22.17 20.24 11.65
N ASP A 223 21.56 19.07 11.44
CA ASP A 223 20.13 18.93 11.12
C ASP A 223 19.23 19.36 12.29
N TRP A 224 19.72 19.28 13.53
CA TRP A 224 18.96 19.68 14.71
C TRP A 224 18.89 21.21 14.92
N VAL A 225 19.72 22.02 14.24
CA VAL A 225 19.98 23.44 14.61
C VAL A 225 19.18 24.44 13.75
N ALA A 226 18.15 24.01 13.02
CA ALA A 226 17.50 24.84 11.99
C ALA A 226 16.16 25.52 12.38
N HIS A 227 15.76 25.54 13.65
CA HIS A 227 14.40 25.92 14.06
C HIS A 227 14.34 26.99 15.15
N GLU A 228 13.43 27.95 15.00
CA GLU A 228 13.06 28.93 16.03
C GLU A 228 11.84 28.44 16.83
N PHE A 229 11.78 28.85 18.10
CA PHE A 229 10.71 28.48 19.02
C PHE A 229 10.04 29.73 19.60
N ARG A 230 8.73 29.63 19.79
CA ARG A 230 7.93 30.59 20.51
C ARG A 230 7.80 30.13 21.97
N ASN A 231 8.08 31.02 22.92
CA ASN A 231 7.86 30.74 24.34
C ASN A 231 6.38 30.93 24.75
N ALA A 232 6.06 30.62 26.00
CA ALA A 232 4.71 30.75 26.55
C ALA A 232 4.15 32.18 26.50
N GLU A 233 5.02 33.19 26.53
CA GLU A 233 4.67 34.62 26.40
C GLU A 233 4.46 35.05 24.94
N GLY A 234 4.66 34.13 23.99
CA GLY A 234 4.45 34.38 22.57
C GLY A 234 5.61 35.06 21.84
N ALA A 235 6.79 35.16 22.46
CA ALA A 235 8.00 35.74 21.86
C ALA A 235 8.89 34.67 21.20
N TRP A 236 9.43 35.01 20.02
CA TRP A 236 10.42 34.20 19.30
C TRP A 236 11.78 34.23 20.00
N GLN A 237 12.41 33.07 20.12
CA GLN A 237 13.76 32.91 20.66
C GLN A 237 14.77 32.67 19.52
N GLU A 238 16.02 33.11 19.70
CA GLU A 238 17.13 32.84 18.76
C GLU A 238 17.26 31.34 18.43
N GLN A 239 17.89 31.01 17.29
CA GLN A 239 18.23 29.65 16.79
C GLN A 239 19.04 28.78 17.77
N LYS A 240 18.47 28.46 18.93
CA LYS A 240 19.01 27.57 19.96
C LYS A 240 17.86 26.68 20.43
N PRO A 241 18.12 25.39 20.71
CA PRO A 241 17.09 24.50 21.22
C PRO A 241 16.52 25.06 22.53
N PRO A 242 15.20 24.97 22.74
CA PRO A 242 14.58 25.41 23.98
C PRO A 242 15.16 24.59 25.13
N VAL A 243 15.35 25.26 26.27
CA VAL A 243 15.98 24.67 27.45
C VAL A 243 15.05 24.82 28.64
N ILE A 244 14.68 23.70 29.24
CA ILE A 244 13.99 23.67 30.53
C ILE A 244 15.04 23.41 31.62
N ARG A 245 15.19 24.35 32.55
CA ARG A 245 16.12 24.25 33.68
C ARG A 245 15.35 23.83 34.94
N ASP A 246 15.62 22.64 35.46
CA ASP A 246 15.10 22.17 36.73
C ASP A 246 15.84 22.82 37.91
N LYS A 247 15.45 24.06 38.23
CA LYS A 247 16.06 24.84 39.32
C LYS A 247 15.61 24.36 40.71
N ASP A 248 14.42 23.78 40.79
CA ASP A 248 13.77 23.42 42.05
C ASP A 248 13.95 21.92 42.40
N GLY A 249 14.68 21.16 41.57
CA GLY A 249 14.94 19.74 41.79
C GLY A 249 13.68 18.88 41.64
N VAL A 250 12.74 19.30 40.79
CA VAL A 250 11.49 18.59 40.50
C VAL A 250 11.77 17.22 39.90
N PHE A 251 12.75 17.13 39.00
CA PHE A 251 13.09 15.96 38.22
C PHE A 251 14.31 15.22 38.82
N PRO A 252 14.09 14.12 39.56
CA PRO A 252 15.19 13.35 40.14
C PRO A 252 16.09 12.76 39.05
N LYS A 253 17.30 12.29 39.41
CA LYS A 253 18.22 11.67 38.45
C LYS A 253 17.60 10.46 37.74
N ARG A 254 16.80 9.68 38.46
CA ARG A 254 16.09 8.50 37.94
C ARG A 254 14.71 8.89 37.42
N LEU A 255 14.49 8.77 36.12
CA LEU A 255 13.23 9.14 35.45
C LEU A 255 12.69 7.99 34.61
N TYR A 256 11.38 8.02 34.38
CA TYR A 256 10.72 7.18 33.40
C TYR A 256 10.80 7.90 32.05
N VAL A 257 11.51 7.34 31.07
CA VAL A 257 11.79 7.96 29.77
C VAL A 257 11.29 7.05 28.66
N GLY A 258 10.54 7.58 27.70
CA GLY A 258 9.78 6.74 26.79
C GLY A 258 9.04 7.46 25.67
N LEU A 259 8.19 6.70 24.99
CA LEU A 259 7.30 7.13 23.91
C LEU A 259 5.92 7.45 24.50
N ALA A 260 5.34 8.59 24.14
CA ALA A 260 4.01 9.00 24.59
C ALA A 260 3.08 9.25 23.40
N VAL A 261 1.81 8.86 23.52
CA VAL A 261 0.78 9.05 22.49
C VAL A 261 -0.55 9.41 23.14
N ASP A 262 -1.27 10.39 22.59
CA ASP A 262 -2.64 10.71 22.95
C ASP A 262 -3.49 11.01 21.69
N ALA A 263 -4.81 10.92 21.84
CA ALA A 263 -5.73 11.10 20.72
C ALA A 263 -6.32 12.51 20.62
N ASN A 264 -5.98 13.39 21.57
CA ASN A 264 -6.56 14.70 21.74
C ASN A 264 -8.09 14.74 21.55
N ALA A 265 -8.80 13.81 22.20
CA ALA A 265 -10.23 13.53 21.96
C ALA A 265 -11.21 14.67 22.30
N GLU A 266 -10.75 15.82 22.80
CA GLU A 266 -11.62 16.99 23.04
C GLU A 266 -12.15 17.59 21.73
N GLU A 267 -11.35 17.52 20.66
CA GLU A 267 -11.66 18.10 19.35
C GLU A 267 -12.48 17.15 18.44
N SER A 268 -12.75 15.91 18.87
CA SER A 268 -13.38 14.89 18.02
C SER A 268 -14.88 14.67 18.25
N GLU A 269 -15.51 15.39 19.19
CA GLU A 269 -16.86 15.14 19.73
C GLU A 269 -17.08 13.71 20.31
N LYS A 270 -16.10 12.80 20.19
CA LYS A 270 -16.18 11.38 20.58
C LYS A 270 -14.99 11.00 21.46
N LEU A 271 -15.24 10.83 22.76
CA LEU A 271 -14.22 10.47 23.76
C LEU A 271 -13.46 9.16 23.45
N GLU A 272 -14.06 8.24 22.69
CA GLU A 272 -13.45 6.96 22.30
C GLU A 272 -12.50 7.04 21.09
N THR A 273 -12.14 8.25 20.67
CA THR A 273 -11.21 8.44 19.55
C THR A 273 -9.87 7.79 19.85
N VAL A 274 -9.42 6.91 18.95
CA VAL A 274 -8.15 6.21 19.06
C VAL A 274 -7.13 6.83 18.11
N ALA A 275 -6.01 7.29 18.68
CA ALA A 275 -4.81 7.62 17.94
C ALA A 275 -3.95 6.38 17.70
N ARG A 276 -3.26 6.39 16.55
CA ARG A 276 -2.27 5.40 16.15
C ARG A 276 -0.98 6.14 15.84
N ALA A 277 0.12 5.71 16.42
CA ALA A 277 1.44 6.29 16.21
C ALA A 277 2.47 5.21 15.90
N ARG A 278 3.38 5.54 14.98
CA ARG A 278 4.47 4.67 14.53
C ARG A 278 5.81 5.33 14.80
N PHE A 279 6.58 4.75 15.71
CA PHE A 279 7.93 5.19 16.05
C PHE A 279 8.95 4.24 15.41
N ARG A 280 9.96 4.79 14.74
CA ARG A 280 11.10 4.06 14.16
C ARG A 280 12.41 4.73 14.52
N GLU A 281 13.49 4.00 14.29
CA GLU A 281 14.87 4.47 14.48
C GLU A 281 15.06 5.13 15.86
N ILE A 282 14.67 4.41 16.92
CA ILE A 282 14.80 4.90 18.29
C ILE A 282 16.24 4.70 18.79
N HIS A 283 16.80 5.74 19.40
CA HIS A 283 18.12 5.71 20.04
C HIS A 283 18.02 6.26 21.46
N GLY A 284 18.84 5.72 22.37
CA GLY A 284 18.96 6.21 23.75
C GLY A 284 18.02 5.58 24.78
N LEU A 285 17.07 4.72 24.38
CA LEU A 285 16.19 3.99 25.31
C LEU A 285 16.70 2.60 25.72
N ALA A 286 17.68 2.03 25.00
CA ALA A 286 18.18 0.69 25.30
C ALA A 286 19.00 0.67 26.60
N PRO A 287 18.85 -0.35 27.48
CA PRO A 287 19.67 -0.50 28.67
C PRO A 287 21.15 -0.77 28.31
N ALA A 288 22.09 -0.21 29.07
CA ALA A 288 23.52 -0.46 28.90
C ALA A 288 23.85 -1.95 29.14
N ALA A 289 24.56 -2.57 28.20
CA ALA A 289 24.77 -4.02 28.18
C ALA A 289 25.61 -4.52 29.37
N ALA A 290 25.02 -5.36 30.22
CA ALA A 290 25.74 -6.32 31.06
C ALA A 290 25.76 -7.69 30.37
N GLY A 291 26.89 -8.39 30.49
CA GLY A 291 27.30 -9.55 29.68
C GLY A 291 26.28 -10.69 29.53
N ALA A 292 26.39 -11.34 28.37
CA ALA A 292 25.47 -12.33 27.81
C ALA A 292 25.37 -13.67 28.57
N ALA A 293 24.16 -14.23 28.57
CA ALA A 293 23.94 -15.67 28.44
C ALA A 293 22.76 -15.87 27.47
N ALA A 294 22.95 -16.78 26.50
CA ALA A 294 22.03 -16.99 25.38
C ALA A 294 20.63 -17.42 25.86
N ALA A 295 19.62 -16.62 25.47
CA ALA A 295 18.21 -16.94 25.60
C ALA A 295 17.77 -17.96 24.52
N PRO A 296 16.74 -18.79 24.76
CA PRO A 296 16.11 -19.55 23.70
C PRO A 296 15.45 -18.60 22.69
N VAL A 297 15.60 -18.94 21.41
CA VAL A 297 15.16 -18.15 20.24
C VAL A 297 13.66 -17.88 20.30
N LYS A 298 13.28 -16.61 20.50
CA LYS A 298 11.96 -16.08 20.10
C LYS A 298 11.92 -15.98 18.57
N PRO A 299 10.81 -16.30 17.90
CA PRO A 299 10.66 -16.05 16.47
C PRO A 299 10.92 -14.56 16.16
N ALA A 300 11.63 -14.29 15.06
CA ALA A 300 11.94 -12.96 14.58
C ALA A 300 10.75 -12.43 13.73
N ALA A 301 9.90 -11.60 14.35
CA ALA A 301 8.66 -11.04 13.79
C ALA A 301 7.53 -12.06 13.60
N SER A 302 6.35 -11.74 14.14
CA SER A 302 5.10 -12.44 13.86
C SER A 302 4.20 -11.55 13.00
N VAL A 303 3.51 -12.14 12.02
CA VAL A 303 2.56 -11.44 11.15
C VAL A 303 1.40 -12.37 10.80
N GLU A 304 0.21 -11.84 10.54
CA GLU A 304 -0.91 -12.65 10.06
C GLU A 304 -0.69 -13.19 8.63
N ALA A 305 -1.32 -14.32 8.33
CA ALA A 305 -1.28 -14.98 7.04
C ALA A 305 -1.65 -14.02 5.90
N GLY A 306 -0.80 -13.98 4.87
CA GLY A 306 -0.94 -13.11 3.70
C GLY A 306 -0.44 -11.68 3.89
N ARG A 307 -0.19 -11.21 5.12
CA ARG A 307 0.47 -9.92 5.37
C ARG A 307 2.00 -10.06 5.24
N VAL A 308 2.66 -8.91 5.06
CA VAL A 308 4.10 -8.83 4.85
C VAL A 308 4.84 -8.79 6.18
N ALA A 309 5.77 -9.72 6.38
CA ALA A 309 6.86 -9.61 7.34
C ALA A 309 8.06 -8.95 6.65
N GLU A 310 8.67 -7.96 7.29
CA GLU A 310 9.89 -7.31 6.80
C GLU A 310 11.06 -7.63 7.75
N VAL A 311 12.15 -8.14 7.20
CA VAL A 311 13.40 -8.42 7.92
C VAL A 311 14.48 -7.49 7.41
N SER A 312 15.20 -6.85 8.32
CA SER A 312 16.30 -5.94 8.00
C SER A 312 17.66 -6.58 8.31
N PHE A 313 18.64 -6.29 7.46
CA PHE A 313 20.04 -6.64 7.62
C PHE A 313 20.88 -5.37 7.49
N THR A 314 21.97 -5.30 8.26
CA THR A 314 22.94 -4.20 8.17
C THR A 314 24.25 -4.78 7.69
N THR A 315 24.83 -4.20 6.65
CA THR A 315 26.15 -4.62 6.18
C THR A 315 27.22 -4.35 7.23
N THR A 316 28.20 -5.26 7.31
CA THR A 316 29.41 -5.06 8.13
C THR A 316 30.57 -4.50 7.33
N ARG A 317 30.38 -4.27 6.02
CA ARG A 317 31.41 -3.79 5.11
C ARG A 317 30.93 -2.54 4.36
N PRO A 318 31.83 -1.59 4.07
CA PRO A 318 31.49 -0.49 3.20
C PRO A 318 31.34 -1.00 1.76
N HIS A 319 30.16 -0.81 1.18
CA HIS A 319 29.90 -1.04 -0.24
C HIS A 319 29.75 0.32 -0.93
N THR A 320 30.64 0.63 -1.88
CA THR A 320 30.62 1.94 -2.57
C THR A 320 29.43 2.10 -3.50
N ASP A 321 28.93 0.99 -4.05
CA ASP A 321 27.77 0.96 -4.93
C ASP A 321 26.87 -0.25 -4.63
N PRO A 322 26.18 -0.26 -3.46
CA PRO A 322 25.50 -1.44 -2.96
C PRO A 322 24.45 -1.99 -3.93
N PHE A 323 23.73 -1.11 -4.62
CA PHE A 323 22.66 -1.51 -5.52
C PHE A 323 23.17 -2.26 -6.75
N ASN A 324 24.26 -1.80 -7.36
CA ASN A 324 24.73 -2.38 -8.62
C ASN A 324 25.64 -3.62 -8.41
N THR A 325 26.34 -3.73 -7.28
CA THR A 325 27.39 -4.75 -7.09
C THR A 325 27.02 -5.85 -6.10
N VAL A 326 26.04 -5.62 -5.22
CA VAL A 326 25.63 -6.59 -4.21
C VAL A 326 24.26 -7.14 -4.55
N THR A 327 24.12 -8.46 -4.49
CA THR A 327 22.85 -9.17 -4.57
C THR A 327 22.65 -9.91 -3.27
N LEU A 328 21.46 -9.75 -2.68
CA LEU A 328 21.07 -10.47 -1.49
C LEU A 328 19.74 -11.19 -1.77
N ASP A 329 19.72 -12.49 -1.54
CA ASP A 329 18.51 -13.33 -1.48
C ASP A 329 18.35 -13.87 -0.07
N VAL A 330 17.12 -14.16 0.33
CA VAL A 330 16.82 -14.82 1.60
C VAL A 330 15.94 -16.02 1.33
N VAL A 331 16.45 -17.19 1.72
CA VAL A 331 15.75 -18.46 1.56
C VAL A 331 14.87 -18.68 2.78
N PHE A 332 13.55 -18.59 2.61
CA PHE A 332 12.56 -18.94 3.63
C PHE A 332 12.11 -20.38 3.40
N THR A 333 11.94 -21.17 4.45
CA THR A 333 11.34 -22.50 4.38
C THR A 333 10.00 -22.48 5.08
N ASP A 334 8.92 -22.88 4.41
CA ASP A 334 7.60 -22.96 5.04
C ASP A 334 7.43 -24.23 5.90
N PRO A 335 6.35 -24.32 6.72
CA PRO A 335 6.08 -25.50 7.53
C PRO A 335 5.93 -26.82 6.75
N GLU A 336 5.71 -26.78 5.44
CA GLU A 336 5.66 -27.94 4.56
C GLU A 336 7.04 -28.31 3.97
N GLY A 337 8.08 -27.55 4.28
CA GLY A 337 9.45 -27.78 3.83
C GLY A 337 9.78 -27.18 2.45
N ARG A 338 8.89 -26.35 1.87
CA ARG A 338 9.15 -25.68 0.59
C ARG A 338 10.05 -24.47 0.81
N ALA A 339 11.08 -24.35 -0.01
CA ALA A 339 12.01 -23.23 0.00
C ALA A 339 11.60 -22.13 -0.98
N PHE A 340 11.65 -20.88 -0.52
CA PHE A 340 11.36 -19.68 -1.30
C PHE A 340 12.60 -18.79 -1.31
N HIS A 341 13.20 -18.58 -2.49
CA HIS A 341 14.32 -17.66 -2.67
C HIS A 341 13.77 -16.26 -2.90
N VAL A 342 13.77 -15.45 -1.84
CA VAL A 342 13.16 -14.11 -1.86
C VAL A 342 14.21 -13.04 -2.06
N PRO A 343 14.12 -12.21 -3.11
CA PRO A 343 15.07 -11.14 -3.32
C PRO A 343 14.95 -10.09 -2.22
N ALA A 344 16.07 -9.70 -1.64
CA ALA A 344 16.18 -8.54 -0.77
C ALA A 344 16.52 -7.29 -1.59
N PHE A 345 16.24 -6.11 -1.04
CA PHE A 345 16.52 -4.82 -1.65
C PHE A 345 17.41 -3.96 -0.76
N TRP A 346 18.25 -3.15 -1.39
CA TRP A 346 19.00 -2.09 -0.72
C TRP A 346 18.06 -0.95 -0.32
N ALA A 347 18.00 -0.63 0.97
CA ALA A 347 17.09 0.36 1.56
C ALA A 347 17.79 1.70 1.86
N GLY A 348 18.91 1.97 1.20
CA GLY A 348 19.75 3.14 1.48
C GLY A 348 20.82 2.85 2.54
N GLY A 349 21.90 3.64 2.49
CA GLY A 349 23.02 3.51 3.42
C GLY A 349 23.60 2.09 3.48
N ASP A 350 23.68 1.54 4.68
CA ASP A 350 24.18 0.20 5.00
C ASP A 350 23.06 -0.84 5.20
N ILE A 351 21.82 -0.51 4.82
CA ILE A 351 20.64 -1.34 5.14
C ILE A 351 20.15 -2.11 3.91
N TRP A 352 19.86 -3.39 4.14
CA TRP A 352 19.15 -4.26 3.23
C TRP A 352 17.89 -4.79 3.89
N ARG A 353 16.83 -5.00 3.12
CA ARG A 353 15.56 -5.52 3.63
C ARG A 353 15.02 -6.60 2.73
N VAL A 354 14.35 -7.58 3.32
CA VAL A 354 13.55 -8.56 2.59
C VAL A 354 12.13 -8.53 3.09
N ARG A 355 11.18 -8.68 2.17
CA ARG A 355 9.75 -8.76 2.47
C ARG A 355 9.25 -10.16 2.13
N TYR A 356 8.65 -10.82 3.11
CA TYR A 356 8.13 -12.18 2.98
C TYR A 356 6.66 -12.24 3.40
N SER A 357 5.89 -13.11 2.76
CA SER A 357 4.51 -13.40 3.13
C SER A 357 4.24 -14.88 2.91
N SER A 358 3.43 -15.49 3.76
CA SER A 358 2.90 -16.84 3.56
C SER A 358 1.44 -16.89 4.00
N ARG A 359 0.66 -17.78 3.39
CA ARG A 359 -0.69 -18.12 3.84
C ARG A 359 -0.72 -19.28 4.84
N LEU A 360 0.38 -20.03 4.93
CA LEU A 360 0.50 -21.19 5.79
C LEU A 360 0.91 -20.72 7.19
N PRO A 361 0.05 -20.87 8.21
CA PRO A 361 0.44 -20.51 9.58
C PRO A 361 1.53 -21.44 10.10
N GLY A 362 2.38 -20.92 10.97
CA GLY A 362 3.49 -21.64 11.58
C GLY A 362 4.80 -20.88 11.46
N ARG A 363 5.89 -21.60 11.66
CA ARG A 363 7.24 -21.04 11.70
C ARG A 363 7.93 -21.19 10.35
N HIS A 364 8.53 -20.10 9.89
CA HIS A 364 9.23 -19.99 8.63
C HIS A 364 10.69 -19.62 8.87
N PRO A 365 11.57 -20.60 9.15
CA PRO A 365 13.00 -20.32 9.27
C PRO A 365 13.55 -19.76 7.96
N PHE A 366 14.56 -18.89 8.08
CA PHE A 366 15.22 -18.31 6.91
C PHE A 366 16.73 -18.28 7.04
N ARG A 367 17.40 -18.21 5.88
CA ARG A 367 18.83 -17.97 5.75
C ARG A 367 19.14 -17.04 4.57
N SER A 368 19.97 -16.02 4.79
CA SER A 368 20.37 -15.07 3.76
C SER A 368 21.60 -15.53 2.95
N GLU A 369 21.63 -15.14 1.69
CA GLU A 369 22.64 -15.47 0.69
C GLU A 369 23.07 -14.20 -0.05
N CYS A 370 24.16 -13.60 0.41
CA CYS A 370 24.78 -12.43 -0.22
C CYS A 370 25.82 -12.84 -1.27
N SER A 371 25.89 -12.12 -2.39
CA SER A 371 26.92 -12.25 -3.43
C SER A 371 28.33 -11.92 -2.90
N ASP A 372 28.45 -10.94 -2.01
CA ASP A 372 29.65 -10.77 -1.19
C ASP A 372 29.59 -11.72 0.01
N THR A 373 30.14 -12.91 -0.17
CA THR A 373 30.18 -13.96 0.86
C THR A 373 31.00 -13.60 2.10
N THR A 374 31.79 -12.52 2.03
CA THR A 374 32.64 -12.05 3.13
C THR A 374 31.97 -11.01 4.01
N ASP A 375 30.81 -10.48 3.61
CA ASP A 375 30.03 -9.57 4.42
C ASP A 375 29.18 -10.34 5.44
N SER A 376 29.73 -10.49 6.65
CA SER A 376 29.08 -11.21 7.75
C SER A 376 27.81 -10.55 8.31
N GLY A 377 27.53 -9.31 7.90
CA GLY A 377 26.28 -8.61 8.18
C GLY A 377 25.13 -9.07 7.28
N LEU A 378 25.45 -9.52 6.06
CA LEU A 378 24.46 -9.89 5.05
C LEU A 378 24.47 -11.39 4.69
N HIS A 379 25.62 -12.06 4.65
CA HIS A 379 25.73 -13.47 4.23
C HIS A 379 25.47 -14.43 5.42
N ARG A 380 24.72 -15.51 5.17
CA ARG A 380 24.44 -16.60 6.15
C ARG A 380 23.78 -16.14 7.45
N LYS A 381 23.06 -15.02 7.43
CA LYS A 381 22.21 -14.62 8.55
C LYS A 381 21.03 -15.56 8.61
N THR A 382 20.71 -16.05 9.80
CA THR A 382 19.57 -16.93 10.02
C THR A 382 18.57 -16.25 10.95
N GLY A 383 17.31 -16.64 10.81
CA GLY A 383 16.23 -16.22 11.67
C GLY A 383 14.98 -17.03 11.36
N GLU A 384 13.83 -16.56 11.83
CA GLU A 384 12.54 -17.23 11.63
C GLU A 384 11.44 -16.19 11.65
N VAL A 385 10.47 -16.27 10.74
CA VAL A 385 9.22 -15.48 10.81
C VAL A 385 8.09 -16.39 11.29
N GLU A 386 7.25 -15.91 12.21
CA GLU A 386 6.04 -16.62 12.63
C GLU A 386 4.81 -16.10 11.89
N ILE A 387 4.11 -16.98 11.18
CA ILE A 387 2.88 -16.66 10.47
C ILE A 387 1.69 -17.09 11.31
N LEU A 388 0.86 -16.14 11.71
CA LEU A 388 -0.36 -16.37 12.48
C LEU A 388 -1.56 -16.55 11.54
N PRO A 389 -2.64 -17.24 11.95
CA PRO A 389 -3.88 -17.23 11.19
C PRO A 389 -4.40 -15.80 10.98
N TYR A 390 -4.95 -15.50 9.80
CA TYR A 390 -5.58 -14.21 9.53
C TYR A 390 -7.00 -14.17 10.08
N SER A 391 -7.33 -13.10 10.81
CA SER A 391 -8.63 -12.95 11.48
C SER A 391 -9.51 -11.81 10.92
N GLY A 392 -8.97 -11.00 10.01
CA GLY A 392 -9.68 -9.84 9.46
C GLY A 392 -10.62 -10.14 8.28
N ASP A 393 -11.05 -9.07 7.62
CA ASP A 393 -12.05 -9.07 6.54
C ASP A 393 -11.54 -8.62 5.18
N ASN A 394 -10.26 -8.25 5.07
CA ASN A 394 -9.67 -7.91 3.79
C ASN A 394 -9.71 -9.13 2.86
N PRO A 395 -10.41 -9.05 1.71
CA PRO A 395 -10.62 -10.20 0.83
C PRO A 395 -9.29 -10.74 0.25
N LEU A 396 -8.29 -9.88 0.08
CA LEU A 396 -6.98 -10.27 -0.47
C LEU A 396 -6.18 -11.15 0.50
N TYR A 397 -6.38 -11.00 1.81
CA TYR A 397 -5.74 -11.83 2.83
C TYR A 397 -6.58 -13.06 3.15
N ARG A 398 -7.90 -12.90 3.27
CA ARG A 398 -8.84 -13.99 3.54
C ARG A 398 -8.81 -15.06 2.45
N HIS A 399 -9.05 -14.65 1.20
CA HIS A 399 -9.12 -15.56 0.05
C HIS A 399 -7.74 -15.81 -0.58
N GLY A 400 -6.78 -14.92 -0.30
CA GLY A 400 -5.42 -14.97 -0.81
C GLY A 400 -5.26 -14.18 -2.13
N PRO A 401 -4.03 -14.15 -2.67
CA PRO A 401 -3.71 -13.37 -3.86
C PRO A 401 -4.43 -13.89 -5.11
N ILE A 402 -4.52 -13.03 -6.12
CA ILE A 402 -5.14 -13.36 -7.39
C ILE A 402 -4.25 -14.33 -8.18
N ARG A 403 -4.89 -15.27 -8.86
CA ARG A 403 -4.29 -16.23 -9.81
C ARG A 403 -5.18 -16.37 -11.04
N VAL A 404 -4.64 -16.97 -12.09
CA VAL A 404 -5.45 -17.51 -13.19
C VAL A 404 -6.28 -18.68 -12.65
N ALA A 405 -7.57 -18.68 -12.95
CA ALA A 405 -8.48 -19.77 -12.60
C ALA A 405 -8.17 -21.04 -13.41
N ASP A 406 -8.66 -22.18 -12.96
CA ASP A 406 -8.30 -23.49 -13.54
C ASP A 406 -8.81 -23.64 -14.99
N ASP A 407 -9.85 -22.90 -15.35
CA ASP A 407 -10.38 -22.82 -16.73
C ASP A 407 -9.48 -22.03 -17.69
N ARG A 408 -8.46 -21.33 -17.17
CA ARG A 408 -7.57 -20.41 -17.89
C ARG A 408 -8.30 -19.33 -18.68
N ARG A 409 -9.51 -18.94 -18.25
CA ARG A 409 -10.34 -17.90 -18.86
C ARG A 409 -10.68 -16.77 -17.88
N HIS A 410 -10.65 -17.04 -16.59
CA HIS A 410 -10.96 -16.06 -15.56
C HIS A 410 -9.87 -15.96 -14.50
N PHE A 411 -10.07 -15.06 -13.55
CA PHE A 411 -9.27 -14.98 -12.34
C PHE A 411 -10.02 -15.55 -11.15
N ALA A 412 -9.24 -16.03 -10.20
CA ALA A 412 -9.72 -16.43 -8.89
C ALA A 412 -8.73 -15.96 -7.83
N HIS A 413 -9.20 -15.85 -6.60
CA HIS A 413 -8.30 -15.84 -5.45
C HIS A 413 -7.61 -17.21 -5.31
N ALA A 414 -6.56 -17.24 -4.50
CA ALA A 414 -5.79 -18.46 -4.26
C ALA A 414 -6.63 -19.61 -3.66
N ASP A 415 -7.73 -19.31 -2.94
CA ASP A 415 -8.68 -20.32 -2.45
C ASP A 415 -9.72 -20.80 -3.50
N GLY A 416 -9.71 -20.25 -4.71
CA GLY A 416 -10.65 -20.57 -5.79
C GLY A 416 -11.87 -19.65 -5.89
N THR A 417 -12.04 -18.69 -4.98
CA THR A 417 -13.12 -17.69 -5.07
C THR A 417 -13.00 -16.88 -6.37
N PRO A 418 -14.02 -16.82 -7.24
CA PRO A 418 -13.93 -16.08 -8.50
C PRO A 418 -13.63 -14.59 -8.29
N PHE A 419 -12.75 -14.02 -9.13
CA PHE A 419 -12.35 -12.62 -9.05
C PHE A 419 -12.66 -11.89 -10.36
N PHE A 420 -13.71 -11.07 -10.38
CA PHE A 420 -14.02 -10.23 -11.54
C PHE A 420 -13.15 -8.97 -11.49
N TRP A 421 -12.25 -8.81 -12.45
CA TRP A 421 -11.36 -7.65 -12.53
C TRP A 421 -12.15 -6.40 -12.92
N LEU A 422 -12.26 -5.44 -11.99
CA LEU A 422 -12.74 -4.10 -12.27
C LEU A 422 -11.66 -3.09 -11.89
N GLY A 423 -10.89 -2.67 -12.89
CA GLY A 423 -9.73 -1.80 -12.74
C GLY A 423 -10.03 -0.33 -12.97
N ASP A 424 -9.22 0.54 -12.36
CA ASP A 424 -9.12 1.97 -12.71
C ASP A 424 -7.67 2.33 -13.07
N THR A 425 -7.49 3.37 -13.89
CA THR A 425 -6.19 3.75 -14.46
C THR A 425 -5.60 4.99 -13.80
N TRP A 426 -4.57 4.81 -12.97
CA TRP A 426 -3.85 5.87 -12.27
C TRP A 426 -2.38 5.87 -12.67
N TRP A 427 -2.08 6.04 -13.97
CA TRP A 427 -0.71 5.99 -14.50
C TRP A 427 0.29 6.80 -13.66
N MET A 428 -0.07 8.04 -13.30
CA MET A 428 0.76 8.94 -12.48
C MET A 428 0.53 8.84 -10.97
N GLY A 429 -0.13 7.78 -10.48
CA GLY A 429 -0.60 7.66 -9.10
C GLY A 429 0.50 7.62 -8.02
N LEU A 430 1.75 7.31 -8.39
CA LEU A 430 2.91 7.32 -7.49
C LEU A 430 3.72 8.63 -7.53
N THR A 431 3.20 9.67 -8.18
CA THR A 431 3.84 10.99 -8.22
C THR A 431 3.29 11.94 -7.16
N LYS A 432 4.02 13.03 -6.89
CA LYS A 432 3.57 14.14 -6.05
C LYS A 432 2.33 14.87 -6.60
N ARG A 433 1.90 14.56 -7.84
CA ARG A 433 0.69 15.12 -8.45
C ARG A 433 -0.56 14.64 -7.70
N LEU A 434 -0.56 13.39 -7.24
CA LEU A 434 -1.60 12.83 -6.36
C LEU A 434 -1.05 12.78 -4.93
N ARG A 435 -1.41 13.79 -4.14
CA ARG A 435 -0.79 13.98 -2.82
C ARG A 435 -1.20 12.87 -1.85
N TRP A 436 -0.21 12.32 -1.17
CA TRP A 436 -0.37 11.50 0.02
C TRP A 436 -0.67 12.41 1.23
N LEU A 437 -1.54 12.14 2.22
CA LEU A 437 -2.50 11.06 2.51
C LEU A 437 -3.93 11.41 2.02
N ASP A 438 -4.25 12.70 1.86
CA ASP A 438 -5.63 13.16 1.63
C ASP A 438 -6.19 12.76 0.26
N GLU A 439 -5.44 12.97 -0.82
CA GLU A 439 -5.95 12.83 -2.19
C GLU A 439 -5.94 11.38 -2.67
N PHE A 440 -4.85 10.67 -2.40
CA PHE A 440 -4.72 9.26 -2.74
C PHE A 440 -5.75 8.41 -1.99
N ALA A 441 -5.97 8.67 -0.70
CA ALA A 441 -6.97 7.96 0.10
C ALA A 441 -8.41 8.27 -0.33
N GLU A 442 -8.69 9.52 -0.71
CA GLU A 442 -10.00 9.94 -1.22
C GLU A 442 -10.36 9.21 -2.51
N LEU A 443 -9.47 9.21 -3.50
CA LEU A 443 -9.71 8.51 -4.76
C LEU A 443 -9.86 6.99 -4.55
N THR A 444 -9.06 6.43 -3.64
CA THR A 444 -9.16 5.02 -3.23
C THR A 444 -10.53 4.68 -2.65
N ARG A 445 -11.03 5.53 -1.73
CA ARG A 445 -12.34 5.34 -1.10
C ARG A 445 -13.47 5.40 -2.13
N ASP A 446 -13.45 6.41 -3.00
CA ASP A 446 -14.46 6.55 -4.05
C ASP A 446 -14.48 5.32 -4.99
N ARG A 447 -13.31 4.81 -5.38
CA ARG A 447 -13.23 3.60 -6.21
C ARG A 447 -13.80 2.37 -5.50
N ARG A 448 -13.51 2.21 -4.21
CA ARG A 448 -14.09 1.12 -3.42
C ARG A 448 -15.60 1.19 -3.31
N GLU A 449 -16.14 2.37 -3.03
CA GLU A 449 -17.59 2.59 -2.93
C GLU A 449 -18.32 2.28 -4.25
N LYS A 450 -17.62 2.45 -5.39
CA LYS A 450 -18.10 2.09 -6.73
C LYS A 450 -17.81 0.64 -7.14
N GLY A 451 -17.21 -0.16 -6.27
CA GLY A 451 -16.98 -1.59 -6.47
C GLY A 451 -15.74 -1.95 -7.29
N PHE A 452 -14.84 -1.00 -7.56
CA PHE A 452 -13.53 -1.27 -8.16
C PHE A 452 -12.67 -2.10 -7.20
N ASN A 453 -11.84 -2.96 -7.77
CA ASN A 453 -10.98 -3.87 -7.00
C ASN A 453 -9.55 -3.97 -7.54
N VAL A 454 -9.22 -3.25 -8.62
CA VAL A 454 -7.85 -3.16 -9.16
C VAL A 454 -7.48 -1.71 -9.47
N VAL A 455 -6.23 -1.33 -9.25
CA VAL A 455 -5.68 -0.03 -9.66
C VAL A 455 -4.41 -0.25 -10.47
N GLN A 456 -4.40 0.24 -11.71
CA GLN A 456 -3.22 0.25 -12.57
C GLN A 456 -2.38 1.51 -12.31
N LEU A 457 -1.09 1.35 -11.99
CA LEU A 457 -0.18 2.47 -11.70
C LEU A 457 1.25 2.18 -12.17
N THR A 458 2.02 3.21 -12.51
CA THR A 458 3.38 3.06 -13.03
C THR A 458 4.46 3.30 -11.97
N ALA A 459 5.45 2.42 -11.90
CA ALA A 459 6.52 2.41 -10.90
C ALA A 459 7.68 3.37 -11.23
N GLY A 460 7.37 4.59 -11.68
CA GLY A 460 8.33 5.69 -11.78
C GLY A 460 8.92 5.96 -13.17
N LEU A 461 8.81 5.01 -14.11
CA LEU A 461 9.27 5.17 -15.50
C LEU A 461 8.05 5.30 -16.41
N TYR A 462 7.47 6.50 -16.46
CA TYR A 462 6.13 6.77 -17.02
C TYR A 462 6.08 6.94 -18.54
N GLY A 463 4.88 6.78 -19.11
CA GLY A 463 4.53 7.17 -20.48
C GLY A 463 4.50 8.70 -20.66
N ASP A 464 4.41 9.18 -21.91
CA ASP A 464 4.32 10.61 -22.29
C ASP A 464 5.48 11.53 -21.84
N LEU A 465 6.55 10.97 -21.27
CA LEU A 465 7.69 11.69 -20.69
C LEU A 465 9.02 11.18 -21.24
N ASP A 466 10.02 12.07 -21.31
CA ASP A 466 11.34 11.77 -21.85
C ASP A 466 12.34 11.26 -20.78
N GLN A 467 13.53 10.84 -21.23
CA GLN A 467 14.59 10.32 -20.37
C GLN A 467 15.20 11.36 -19.41
N ASN A 468 14.85 12.65 -19.52
CA ASN A 468 15.46 13.72 -18.73
C ASN A 468 14.83 13.92 -17.35
N PHE A 469 13.91 13.03 -16.95
CA PHE A 469 13.18 13.07 -15.69
C PHE A 469 12.43 14.39 -15.49
N ASP A 470 11.39 14.55 -16.30
CA ASP A 470 10.43 15.66 -16.20
C ASP A 470 9.81 15.73 -14.79
N GLU A 471 9.70 16.94 -14.23
CA GLU A 471 9.15 17.18 -12.89
C GLU A 471 7.71 16.68 -12.69
N ARG A 472 6.97 16.43 -13.78
CA ARG A 472 5.64 15.80 -13.75
C ARG A 472 5.71 14.36 -13.23
N ALA A 473 6.83 13.65 -13.43
CA ALA A 473 7.07 12.28 -12.96
C ALA A 473 7.59 12.20 -11.52
N GLU A 474 7.88 13.33 -10.86
CA GLU A 474 8.54 13.30 -9.57
C GLU A 474 7.60 12.76 -8.47
N GLY A 475 8.05 11.73 -7.74
CA GLY A 475 7.39 11.23 -6.53
C GLY A 475 7.76 12.02 -5.28
N ASP A 476 7.18 11.69 -4.14
CA ASP A 476 7.46 12.42 -2.88
C ASP A 476 8.92 12.24 -2.41
N GLY A 477 9.57 11.14 -2.81
CA GLY A 477 11.00 10.90 -2.62
C GLY A 477 11.89 11.33 -3.81
N GLY A 478 11.35 12.04 -4.80
CA GLY A 478 12.04 12.43 -6.05
C GLY A 478 11.82 11.42 -7.19
N PHE A 479 12.82 11.19 -8.04
CA PHE A 479 12.77 10.20 -9.14
C PHE A 479 13.23 8.78 -8.72
N PRO A 480 12.81 7.71 -9.42
CA PRO A 480 13.18 6.32 -9.10
C PRO A 480 14.68 6.01 -9.30
N TRP A 481 15.37 6.76 -10.15
CA TRP A 481 16.80 6.60 -10.44
C TRP A 481 17.51 7.95 -10.37
N THR A 482 18.84 7.92 -10.24
CA THR A 482 19.68 9.09 -10.53
C THR A 482 19.54 9.46 -12.01
N ARG A 483 19.73 10.75 -12.34
CA ARG A 483 19.49 11.28 -13.70
C ARG A 483 20.33 10.62 -14.79
N ASP A 484 21.51 10.11 -14.43
CA ASP A 484 22.42 9.36 -15.30
C ASP A 484 22.12 7.85 -15.33
N PHE A 485 21.04 7.42 -14.71
CA PHE A 485 20.70 6.02 -14.43
C PHE A 485 21.80 5.25 -13.69
N GLY A 486 22.73 5.94 -13.01
CA GLY A 486 23.83 5.32 -12.29
C GLY A 486 23.36 4.43 -11.14
N ARG A 487 22.30 4.83 -10.43
CA ARG A 487 21.80 4.10 -9.26
C ARG A 487 20.31 4.31 -9.03
N ILE A 488 19.63 3.30 -8.48
CA ILE A 488 18.26 3.44 -7.99
C ILE A 488 18.21 4.37 -6.77
N ARG A 489 17.05 5.00 -6.53
CA ARG A 489 16.82 5.90 -5.40
C ARG A 489 15.81 5.30 -4.43
N PRO A 490 16.24 4.70 -3.30
CA PRO A 490 15.34 4.07 -2.33
C PRO A 490 14.23 5.00 -1.84
N GLU A 491 14.49 6.30 -1.75
CA GLU A 491 13.56 7.29 -1.21
C GLU A 491 12.27 7.38 -2.03
N TYR A 492 12.36 7.23 -3.36
CA TYR A 492 11.19 7.17 -4.23
C TYR A 492 10.31 5.96 -3.89
N PHE A 493 10.95 4.79 -3.72
CA PHE A 493 10.25 3.54 -3.45
C PHE A 493 9.72 3.47 -2.02
N ASP A 494 10.36 4.12 -1.05
CA ASP A 494 9.85 4.26 0.32
C ASP A 494 8.53 5.04 0.32
N ALA A 495 8.44 6.12 -0.46
CA ALA A 495 7.18 6.87 -0.63
C ALA A 495 6.13 6.08 -1.43
N ALA A 496 6.55 5.33 -2.44
CA ALA A 496 5.65 4.48 -3.22
C ALA A 496 5.12 3.28 -2.41
N ASP A 497 5.92 2.72 -1.50
CA ASP A 497 5.52 1.65 -0.58
C ASP A 497 4.26 2.06 0.18
N MET A 498 4.21 3.28 0.72
CA MET A 498 3.05 3.77 1.47
C MET A 498 1.74 3.65 0.66
N ARG A 499 1.78 4.02 -0.62
CA ARG A 499 0.62 3.97 -1.53
C ARG A 499 0.24 2.55 -1.92
N VAL A 500 1.22 1.72 -2.29
CA VAL A 500 0.99 0.34 -2.73
C VAL A 500 0.47 -0.52 -1.58
N PHE A 501 1.05 -0.40 -0.38
CA PHE A 501 0.54 -1.06 0.82
C PHE A 501 -0.87 -0.58 1.16
N TYR A 502 -1.12 0.72 1.08
CA TYR A 502 -2.45 1.27 1.38
C TYR A 502 -3.53 0.70 0.46
N LEU A 503 -3.29 0.59 -0.86
CA LEU A 503 -4.24 -0.04 -1.78
C LEU A 503 -4.60 -1.46 -1.34
N VAL A 504 -3.58 -2.27 -1.00
CA VAL A 504 -3.78 -3.65 -0.53
C VAL A 504 -4.56 -3.67 0.79
N GLU A 505 -4.22 -2.84 1.77
CA GLU A 505 -4.95 -2.76 3.05
C GLU A 505 -6.41 -2.34 2.86
N GLN A 506 -6.70 -1.56 1.81
CA GLN A 506 -8.06 -1.20 1.40
C GLN A 506 -8.75 -2.29 0.57
N GLY A 507 -8.10 -3.41 0.28
CA GLY A 507 -8.67 -4.53 -0.48
C GLY A 507 -8.67 -4.32 -2.00
N LEU A 508 -7.86 -3.38 -2.50
CA LEU A 508 -7.62 -3.17 -3.93
C LEU A 508 -6.31 -3.83 -4.35
N VAL A 509 -6.31 -4.53 -5.47
CA VAL A 509 -5.11 -5.13 -6.06
C VAL A 509 -4.33 -4.06 -6.84
N PRO A 510 -3.06 -3.80 -6.50
CA PRO A 510 -2.21 -2.98 -7.36
C PRO A 510 -1.78 -3.80 -8.59
N CYS A 511 -2.11 -3.31 -9.78
CA CYS A 511 -1.50 -3.74 -11.04
C CYS A 511 -0.32 -2.80 -11.32
N VAL A 512 0.88 -3.26 -10.98
CA VAL A 512 2.11 -2.46 -11.04
C VAL A 512 2.70 -2.55 -12.44
N VAL A 513 2.65 -1.43 -13.17
CA VAL A 513 3.38 -1.25 -14.43
C VAL A 513 4.82 -0.86 -14.12
N GLY A 514 5.79 -1.70 -14.47
CA GLY A 514 7.19 -1.41 -14.11
C GLY A 514 7.76 -0.20 -14.82
N ALA A 515 7.58 -0.10 -16.14
CA ALA A 515 8.01 1.03 -16.94
C ALA A 515 7.19 1.16 -18.22
N TRP A 516 7.26 2.29 -18.92
CA TRP A 516 6.82 2.35 -20.32
C TRP A 516 7.83 1.66 -21.23
N GLY A 517 7.37 1.11 -22.36
CA GLY A 517 8.16 0.25 -23.24
C GLY A 517 9.50 0.86 -23.67
N TYR A 518 9.47 2.10 -24.15
CA TYR A 518 10.64 2.83 -24.65
C TYR A 518 11.70 3.17 -23.59
N TRP A 519 11.44 2.96 -22.29
CA TRP A 519 12.48 3.12 -21.26
C TRP A 519 13.54 2.03 -21.31
N LEU A 520 13.22 0.85 -21.85
CA LEU A 520 14.15 -0.27 -21.96
C LEU A 520 15.46 0.10 -22.69
N PRO A 521 15.44 0.68 -23.91
CA PRO A 521 16.68 1.07 -24.60
C PRO A 521 17.42 2.23 -23.90
N TRP A 522 16.75 3.12 -23.18
CA TRP A 522 17.40 4.22 -22.45
C TRP A 522 18.10 3.75 -21.17
N LEU A 523 17.42 2.90 -20.40
CA LEU A 523 17.96 2.36 -19.16
C LEU A 523 19.00 1.25 -19.43
N GLY A 524 18.79 0.49 -20.51
CA GLY A 524 19.51 -0.73 -20.83
C GLY A 524 18.90 -1.96 -20.15
N GLU A 525 19.00 -3.11 -20.82
CA GLU A 525 18.33 -4.34 -20.39
C GLU A 525 18.75 -4.82 -18.99
N GLU A 526 20.03 -4.79 -18.66
CA GLU A 526 20.53 -5.27 -17.36
C GLU A 526 20.03 -4.41 -16.20
N LYS A 527 20.00 -3.08 -16.38
CA LYS A 527 19.43 -2.18 -15.37
C LYS A 527 17.91 -2.30 -15.29
N MET A 528 17.23 -2.61 -16.40
CA MET A 528 15.80 -2.92 -16.37
C MET A 528 15.51 -4.21 -15.60
N LYS A 529 16.36 -5.25 -15.73
CA LYS A 529 16.28 -6.46 -14.89
C LYS A 529 16.51 -6.13 -13.41
N GLN A 530 17.51 -5.31 -13.09
CA GLN A 530 17.74 -4.83 -11.71
C GLN A 530 16.56 -4.01 -11.17
N HIS A 531 15.96 -3.15 -12.00
CA HIS A 531 14.75 -2.40 -11.65
C HIS A 531 13.62 -3.36 -11.26
N TRP A 532 13.33 -4.35 -12.11
CA TRP A 532 12.31 -5.36 -11.85
C TRP A 532 12.60 -6.22 -10.62
N ARG A 533 13.84 -6.66 -10.43
CA ARG A 533 14.25 -7.35 -9.20
C ARG A 533 13.98 -6.50 -7.96
N TYR A 534 14.21 -5.18 -8.03
CA TYR A 534 13.91 -4.25 -6.95
C TYR A 534 12.40 -4.11 -6.69
N LEU A 535 11.58 -4.01 -7.74
CA LEU A 535 10.11 -3.99 -7.61
C LEU A 535 9.57 -5.28 -6.97
N ILE A 536 10.08 -6.44 -7.41
CA ILE A 536 9.71 -7.74 -6.85
C ILE A 536 10.12 -7.85 -5.38
N ALA A 537 11.33 -7.41 -5.02
CA ALA A 537 11.80 -7.40 -3.64
C ALA A 537 10.96 -6.48 -2.73
N ARG A 538 10.47 -5.35 -3.27
CA ARG A 538 9.64 -4.38 -2.55
C ARG A 538 8.18 -4.83 -2.41
N TRP A 539 7.56 -5.33 -3.48
CA TRP A 539 6.11 -5.55 -3.52
C TRP A 539 5.67 -6.97 -3.85
N GLY A 540 6.58 -7.89 -4.16
CA GLY A 540 6.25 -9.29 -4.46
C GLY A 540 5.58 -10.04 -3.30
N ALA A 541 5.85 -9.66 -2.04
CA ALA A 541 5.16 -10.22 -0.88
C ALA A 541 3.70 -9.73 -0.73
N LEU A 542 3.28 -8.70 -1.47
CA LEU A 542 1.90 -8.23 -1.50
C LEU A 542 1.09 -8.96 -2.59
N PRO A 543 -0.24 -9.04 -2.49
CA PRO A 543 -1.13 -9.58 -3.53
C PRO A 543 -1.25 -8.63 -4.73
N VAL A 544 -0.13 -8.37 -5.40
CA VAL A 544 -0.02 -7.52 -6.60
C VAL A 544 -0.14 -8.34 -7.89
N VAL A 545 -0.35 -7.63 -8.99
CA VAL A 545 -0.22 -8.13 -10.36
C VAL A 545 0.86 -7.33 -11.07
N TRP A 546 1.68 -8.00 -11.87
CA TRP A 546 2.75 -7.35 -12.63
C TRP A 546 2.31 -7.06 -14.06
N CYS A 547 2.49 -5.82 -14.49
CA CYS A 547 2.45 -5.44 -15.89
C CYS A 547 3.87 -5.02 -16.29
N ALA A 548 4.52 -5.83 -17.13
CA ALA A 548 5.94 -5.68 -17.41
C ALA A 548 6.29 -4.32 -18.04
N ALA A 549 5.47 -3.88 -18.99
CA ALA A 549 5.59 -2.57 -19.57
C ALA A 549 4.23 -1.97 -19.98
N GLY A 550 4.15 -0.65 -19.94
CA GLY A 550 3.11 0.16 -20.61
C GLY A 550 3.46 0.34 -22.09
N GLU A 551 2.51 0.07 -23.01
CA GLU A 551 2.73 0.06 -24.47
C GLU A 551 4.09 -0.55 -24.87
N THR A 552 4.25 -1.82 -24.50
CA THR A 552 5.49 -2.61 -24.45
C THR A 552 6.43 -2.41 -25.63
N THR A 553 5.92 -2.54 -26.86
CA THR A 553 6.75 -2.44 -28.07
C THR A 553 6.69 -1.06 -28.73
N MET A 554 6.05 -0.06 -28.11
CA MET A 554 5.95 1.28 -28.68
C MET A 554 7.32 1.99 -28.63
N PRO A 555 7.89 2.36 -29.79
CA PRO A 555 9.07 3.22 -29.85
C PRO A 555 8.79 4.63 -29.31
N TRP A 556 9.83 5.36 -28.90
CA TRP A 556 9.67 6.72 -28.40
C TRP A 556 8.91 7.61 -29.39
N TYR A 557 8.00 8.47 -28.90
CA TYR A 557 7.07 9.25 -29.73
C TYR A 557 7.79 10.01 -30.85
N LEU A 558 8.93 10.63 -30.54
CA LEU A 558 9.70 11.46 -31.49
C LEU A 558 10.79 10.69 -32.26
N SER A 559 10.92 9.37 -32.06
CA SER A 559 11.90 8.58 -32.82
C SER A 559 11.55 8.57 -34.32
N THR A 560 12.56 8.78 -35.15
CA THR A 560 12.52 8.63 -36.60
C THR A 560 12.87 7.21 -37.06
N ASN A 561 13.22 6.30 -36.15
CA ASN A 561 13.69 4.94 -36.45
C ASN A 561 12.81 3.87 -35.78
N LYS A 562 11.49 3.95 -36.00
CA LYS A 562 10.49 3.19 -35.23
C LYS A 562 10.55 1.67 -35.46
N ASP A 563 10.66 1.20 -36.70
CA ASP A 563 10.55 -0.25 -36.98
C ASP A 563 11.69 -1.07 -36.34
N PRO A 564 12.97 -0.66 -36.40
CA PRO A 564 14.04 -1.38 -35.68
C PRO A 564 13.90 -1.29 -34.16
N GLU A 565 13.43 -0.17 -33.63
CA GLU A 565 13.19 0.01 -32.19
C GLU A 565 12.08 -0.92 -31.69
N GLU A 566 10.96 -1.02 -32.40
CA GLU A 566 9.85 -1.92 -32.06
C GLU A 566 10.32 -3.38 -31.98
N LYS A 567 11.13 -3.82 -32.95
CA LYS A 567 11.73 -5.16 -32.94
C LYS A 567 12.67 -5.37 -31.75
N ALA A 568 13.51 -4.39 -31.44
CA ALA A 568 14.42 -4.47 -30.29
C ALA A 568 13.65 -4.53 -28.96
N LEU A 569 12.58 -3.73 -28.83
CA LEU A 569 11.68 -3.75 -27.68
C LEU A 569 11.00 -5.10 -27.51
N HIS A 570 10.49 -5.68 -28.59
CA HIS A 570 9.84 -7.00 -28.58
C HIS A 570 10.76 -8.09 -28.03
N CYS A 571 12.00 -8.19 -28.53
CA CYS A 571 12.97 -9.17 -28.04
C CYS A 571 13.44 -8.85 -26.61
N GLY A 572 13.70 -7.58 -26.31
CA GLY A 572 14.22 -7.14 -25.01
C GLY A 572 13.22 -7.34 -23.87
N TRP A 573 11.96 -6.94 -24.07
CA TRP A 573 10.91 -7.14 -23.08
C TRP A 573 10.60 -8.60 -22.86
N THR A 574 10.67 -9.45 -23.90
CA THR A 574 10.56 -10.91 -23.72
C THR A 574 11.62 -11.43 -22.73
N ARG A 575 12.86 -10.97 -22.82
CA ARG A 575 13.92 -11.35 -21.89
C ARG A 575 13.73 -10.79 -20.48
N VAL A 576 13.25 -9.55 -20.36
CA VAL A 576 12.93 -8.94 -19.05
C VAL A 576 11.77 -9.67 -18.37
N ILE A 577 10.72 -10.03 -19.11
CA ILE A 577 9.57 -10.77 -18.56
C ILE A 577 9.99 -12.15 -18.07
N ARG A 578 10.85 -12.85 -18.82
CA ARG A 578 11.44 -14.11 -18.36
C ARG A 578 12.20 -13.93 -17.03
N HIS A 579 12.99 -12.87 -16.91
CA HIS A 579 13.67 -12.53 -15.67
C HIS A 579 12.69 -12.26 -14.50
N ILE A 580 11.55 -11.59 -14.75
CA ILE A 580 10.49 -11.40 -13.74
C ILE A 580 9.98 -12.76 -13.24
N ARG A 581 9.73 -13.72 -14.14
CA ARG A 581 9.25 -15.07 -13.81
C ARG A 581 10.24 -15.89 -12.98
N GLU A 582 11.52 -15.78 -13.33
CA GLU A 582 12.62 -16.45 -12.63
C GLU A 582 12.84 -15.85 -11.24
N THR A 583 12.68 -14.53 -11.10
CA THR A 583 13.00 -13.79 -9.88
C THR A 583 11.87 -13.77 -8.85
N ASP A 584 10.60 -13.79 -9.27
CA ASP A 584 9.45 -13.73 -8.35
C ASP A 584 9.17 -15.12 -7.73
N PRO A 585 9.45 -15.32 -6.42
CA PRO A 585 9.17 -16.58 -5.75
C PRO A 585 7.68 -16.75 -5.41
N PHE A 586 6.91 -15.65 -5.38
CA PHE A 586 5.49 -15.65 -5.01
C PHE A 586 4.58 -15.97 -6.19
N LYS A 587 5.13 -16.01 -7.40
CA LYS A 587 4.42 -16.34 -8.65
C LYS A 587 3.18 -15.46 -8.87
N ARG A 588 3.33 -14.15 -8.65
CA ARG A 588 2.25 -13.19 -8.92
C ARG A 588 1.89 -13.19 -10.40
N PRO A 589 0.62 -12.95 -10.80
CA PRO A 589 0.27 -12.90 -12.20
C PRO A 589 1.09 -11.85 -12.98
N VAL A 590 1.57 -12.19 -14.18
CA VAL A 590 2.32 -11.29 -15.08
C VAL A 590 1.58 -11.12 -16.39
N THR A 591 1.50 -9.88 -16.86
CA THR A 591 1.11 -9.50 -18.22
C THR A 591 2.04 -8.40 -18.73
N THR A 592 1.74 -7.86 -19.91
CA THR A 592 2.31 -6.61 -20.40
C THR A 592 1.23 -5.82 -21.14
N HIS A 593 1.31 -4.49 -21.16
CA HIS A 593 0.32 -3.65 -21.85
C HIS A 593 0.75 -3.43 -23.30
N PRO A 594 -0.08 -3.79 -24.30
CA PRO A 594 0.26 -3.56 -25.70
C PRO A 594 0.07 -2.07 -26.08
N PRO A 595 0.58 -1.62 -27.23
CA PRO A 595 0.14 -0.41 -27.91
C PRO A 595 -1.31 -0.51 -28.41
N ASN A 596 -1.87 0.63 -28.84
CA ASN A 596 -3.24 0.71 -29.33
C ASN A 596 -3.60 -0.35 -30.40
N TYR A 597 -4.81 -0.90 -30.28
CA TYR A 597 -5.43 -1.89 -31.17
C TYR A 597 -4.75 -3.27 -31.18
N ARG A 598 -4.00 -3.60 -30.12
CA ARG A 598 -3.25 -4.86 -29.99
C ARG A 598 -3.54 -5.58 -28.68
N HIS A 599 -2.94 -6.76 -28.56
CA HIS A 599 -3.07 -7.70 -27.45
C HIS A 599 -1.68 -8.00 -26.88
N SER A 600 -1.56 -8.19 -25.57
CA SER A 600 -0.26 -8.41 -24.91
C SER A 600 0.52 -9.62 -25.45
N GLN A 601 -0.19 -10.65 -25.94
CA GLN A 601 0.42 -11.83 -26.58
C GLN A 601 1.20 -11.52 -27.87
N GLN A 602 0.96 -10.35 -28.49
CA GLN A 602 1.68 -9.93 -29.71
C GLN A 602 2.95 -9.14 -29.40
N GLU A 603 3.16 -8.81 -28.12
CA GLU A 603 4.23 -7.92 -27.67
C GLU A 603 5.48 -8.67 -27.22
N VAL A 604 5.43 -10.00 -27.26
CA VAL A 604 6.47 -10.90 -26.80
C VAL A 604 6.69 -12.04 -27.79
N GLU A 605 7.93 -12.52 -27.91
CA GLU A 605 8.27 -13.68 -28.74
C GLU A 605 7.72 -14.99 -28.15
N ASP A 606 7.52 -15.02 -26.83
CA ASP A 606 7.02 -16.17 -26.09
C ASP A 606 5.79 -15.79 -25.23
N PRO A 607 4.58 -15.95 -25.77
CA PRO A 607 3.34 -15.66 -25.04
C PRO A 607 3.11 -16.55 -23.81
N ALA A 608 3.83 -17.67 -23.65
CA ALA A 608 3.69 -18.54 -22.48
C ALA A 608 4.28 -17.91 -21.20
N LEU A 609 5.04 -16.82 -21.34
CA LEU A 609 5.53 -16.02 -20.22
C LEU A 609 4.42 -15.18 -19.55
N LEU A 610 3.28 -14.99 -20.23
CA LEU A 610 2.17 -14.19 -19.75
C LEU A 610 1.06 -15.08 -19.14
N ASP A 611 0.50 -14.63 -18.02
CA ASP A 611 -0.62 -15.32 -17.36
C ASP A 611 -1.98 -14.92 -17.94
N PHE A 612 -2.09 -13.71 -18.47
CA PHE A 612 -3.33 -13.18 -19.05
C PHE A 612 -3.08 -12.14 -20.14
N ASN A 613 -4.06 -12.04 -21.04
CA ASN A 613 -4.05 -11.18 -22.21
C ASN A 613 -4.67 -9.82 -21.87
N LEU A 614 -3.82 -8.79 -21.79
CA LEU A 614 -4.26 -7.41 -21.61
C LEU A 614 -4.39 -6.75 -22.97
N GLN A 615 -5.49 -6.04 -23.20
CA GLN A 615 -5.81 -5.44 -24.50
C GLN A 615 -5.96 -3.93 -24.39
N GLN A 616 -5.35 -3.19 -25.32
CA GLN A 616 -5.59 -1.76 -25.49
C GLN A 616 -6.46 -1.58 -26.73
N SER A 617 -7.72 -1.27 -26.51
CA SER A 617 -8.74 -1.13 -27.56
C SER A 617 -9.11 0.33 -27.81
N GLY A 618 -8.51 1.24 -27.05
CA GLY A 618 -8.74 2.67 -27.11
C GLY A 618 -8.19 3.36 -28.37
N HIS A 619 -8.34 4.68 -28.49
CA HIS A 619 -9.37 5.44 -27.79
C HIS A 619 -10.54 5.81 -28.73
N GLY A 620 -10.32 5.78 -30.05
CA GLY A 620 -11.34 6.08 -31.07
C GLY A 620 -12.23 4.90 -31.46
N THR A 621 -11.88 3.66 -31.12
CA THR A 621 -12.58 2.46 -31.59
C THR A 621 -14.04 2.40 -31.11
N PRO A 622 -15.03 2.29 -32.02
CA PRO A 622 -16.44 2.19 -31.66
C PRO A 622 -16.80 0.82 -31.05
N PRO A 623 -17.97 0.67 -30.39
CA PRO A 623 -18.32 -0.55 -29.66
C PRO A 623 -18.22 -1.86 -30.46
N PRO A 624 -18.65 -1.96 -31.74
CA PRO A 624 -18.43 -3.19 -32.52
C PRO A 624 -16.96 -3.56 -32.70
N GLY A 625 -16.07 -2.56 -32.84
CA GLY A 625 -14.62 -2.77 -32.91
C GLY A 625 -14.04 -3.22 -31.57
N GLN A 626 -14.51 -2.63 -30.47
CA GLN A 626 -14.16 -3.08 -29.11
C GLN A 626 -14.52 -4.56 -28.91
N ALA A 627 -15.73 -4.95 -29.32
CA ALA A 627 -16.22 -6.32 -29.25
C ALA A 627 -15.41 -7.28 -30.16
N ALA A 628 -14.94 -6.82 -31.31
CA ALA A 628 -14.12 -7.61 -32.22
C ALA A 628 -12.71 -7.86 -31.67
N ILE A 629 -12.05 -6.83 -31.12
CA ILE A 629 -10.73 -6.96 -30.46
C ILE A 629 -10.83 -7.91 -29.26
N ALA A 630 -11.85 -7.73 -28.43
CA ALA A 630 -12.14 -8.61 -27.30
C ALA A 630 -12.24 -10.08 -27.70
N LEU A 631 -13.01 -10.36 -28.76
CA LEU A 631 -13.23 -11.72 -29.27
C LEU A 631 -11.97 -12.31 -29.94
N ASP A 632 -11.20 -11.50 -30.66
CA ASP A 632 -9.91 -11.94 -31.22
C ASP A 632 -8.98 -12.39 -30.11
N GLY A 633 -8.77 -11.55 -29.09
CA GLY A 633 -7.90 -11.90 -27.98
C GLY A 633 -8.42 -13.03 -27.09
N TRP A 634 -9.73 -13.25 -26.99
CA TRP A 634 -10.30 -14.44 -26.33
C TRP A 634 -9.97 -15.74 -27.09
N ASN A 635 -10.01 -15.71 -28.42
CA ASN A 635 -9.78 -16.88 -29.26
C ASN A 635 -8.28 -17.21 -29.46
N ARG A 636 -7.38 -16.32 -29.05
CA ARG A 636 -5.94 -16.49 -29.24
C ARG A 636 -5.33 -17.57 -28.34
N PRO A 637 -4.47 -18.45 -28.89
CA PRO A 637 -3.62 -19.33 -28.09
C PRO A 637 -2.31 -18.63 -27.66
N PRO A 638 -1.69 -19.04 -26.54
CA PRO A 638 -2.22 -19.97 -25.56
C PRO A 638 -3.46 -19.39 -24.85
N THR A 639 -4.37 -20.28 -24.45
CA THR A 639 -5.58 -19.89 -23.73
C THR A 639 -5.23 -19.27 -22.38
N MET A 640 -5.73 -18.05 -22.18
CA MET A 640 -5.56 -17.25 -20.98
C MET A 640 -6.76 -16.31 -20.80
N PRO A 641 -6.97 -15.73 -19.60
CA PRO A 641 -7.97 -14.69 -19.40
C PRO A 641 -7.71 -13.50 -20.31
N ALA A 642 -8.77 -12.90 -20.85
CA ALA A 642 -8.69 -11.75 -21.76
C ALA A 642 -9.52 -10.59 -21.22
N LEU A 643 -8.92 -9.41 -21.07
CA LEU A 643 -9.61 -8.22 -20.58
C LEU A 643 -9.03 -6.94 -21.19
N SER A 644 -9.83 -5.87 -21.14
CA SER A 644 -9.38 -4.55 -21.58
C SER A 644 -8.56 -3.88 -20.50
N GLY A 645 -7.27 -3.63 -20.75
CA GLY A 645 -6.40 -2.87 -19.86
C GLY A 645 -6.52 -1.36 -20.05
N GLU A 646 -6.95 -0.94 -21.24
CA GLU A 646 -7.14 0.45 -21.62
C GLU A 646 -8.10 0.56 -22.81
N ALA A 647 -9.25 1.19 -22.58
CA ALA A 647 -10.32 1.34 -23.55
C ALA A 647 -10.56 2.82 -23.90
N ARG A 648 -11.84 3.21 -23.95
CA ARG A 648 -12.26 4.59 -24.20
C ARG A 648 -12.31 5.36 -22.89
N TYR A 649 -11.25 6.12 -22.59
CA TYR A 649 -11.22 6.92 -21.37
C TYR A 649 -12.27 8.03 -21.42
N GLU A 650 -13.05 8.16 -20.34
CA GLU A 650 -14.10 9.17 -20.24
C GLU A 650 -13.48 10.58 -20.22
N LYS A 651 -14.04 11.51 -20.98
CA LYS A 651 -13.53 12.88 -21.18
C LYS A 651 -12.16 12.98 -21.84
N LEU A 652 -11.63 11.90 -22.42
CA LEU A 652 -10.41 11.98 -23.19
C LEU A 652 -10.64 12.73 -24.50
N THR A 653 -9.71 13.63 -24.80
CA THR A 653 -9.69 14.39 -26.05
C THR A 653 -8.83 13.66 -27.09
N LEU A 654 -9.37 13.48 -28.29
CA LEU A 654 -8.77 12.77 -29.41
C LEU A 654 -8.55 13.71 -30.59
N LYS A 655 -7.49 13.46 -31.35
CA LYS A 655 -7.34 14.09 -32.66
C LYS A 655 -8.39 13.57 -33.63
N PRO A 656 -8.93 14.40 -34.53
CA PRO A 656 -9.93 13.99 -35.50
C PRO A 656 -9.53 12.77 -36.34
N GLU A 657 -8.26 12.65 -36.72
CA GLU A 657 -7.72 11.54 -37.52
C GLU A 657 -7.70 10.19 -36.80
N TRP A 658 -7.86 10.18 -35.48
CA TRP A 658 -7.94 8.95 -34.68
C TRP A 658 -9.35 8.43 -34.52
N VAL A 659 -10.33 9.19 -34.99
CA VAL A 659 -11.73 8.87 -34.89
C VAL A 659 -12.16 8.27 -36.22
N PRO A 660 -12.59 7.00 -36.25
CA PRO A 660 -13.11 6.39 -37.46
C PRO A 660 -14.30 7.19 -38.03
N ASP A 661 -14.40 7.22 -39.35
CA ASP A 661 -15.51 7.89 -40.03
C ASP A 661 -16.88 7.39 -39.52
N GLY A 662 -17.80 8.34 -39.31
CA GLY A 662 -19.17 8.04 -38.86
C GLY A 662 -19.33 7.81 -37.35
N ALA A 663 -18.28 7.96 -36.53
CA ALA A 663 -18.43 7.99 -35.07
C ALA A 663 -19.17 9.27 -34.64
N ASP A 664 -20.40 9.13 -34.12
CA ASP A 664 -21.22 10.23 -33.60
C ASP A 664 -20.69 10.69 -32.24
N LEU A 665 -19.63 11.51 -32.27
CA LEU A 665 -18.90 11.98 -31.08
C LEU A 665 -18.88 13.51 -30.97
N PRO A 666 -18.95 14.06 -29.75
CA PRO A 666 -18.85 15.50 -29.52
C PRO A 666 -17.55 16.10 -30.06
N ARG A 667 -17.65 17.22 -30.79
CA ARG A 667 -16.49 18.04 -31.18
C ARG A 667 -16.32 19.21 -30.21
N VAL A 668 -15.16 19.30 -29.58
CA VAL A 668 -14.79 20.35 -28.63
C VAL A 668 -13.52 21.02 -29.11
N ARG A 669 -13.59 22.31 -29.46
CA ARG A 669 -12.45 23.12 -29.94
C ARG A 669 -11.69 22.49 -31.13
N GLY A 670 -12.41 21.82 -32.03
CA GLY A 670 -11.82 21.13 -33.19
C GLY A 670 -11.25 19.74 -32.90
N LEU A 671 -11.21 19.30 -31.64
CA LEU A 671 -10.86 17.94 -31.22
C LEU A 671 -12.14 17.15 -30.89
N THR A 672 -12.03 15.83 -30.82
CA THR A 672 -13.16 14.95 -30.49
C THR A 672 -13.08 14.50 -29.03
N GLU A 673 -14.14 14.64 -28.25
CA GLU A 673 -14.16 14.25 -26.83
C GLU A 673 -14.99 12.99 -26.61
N LEU A 674 -14.47 12.05 -25.81
CA LEU A 674 -15.21 10.86 -25.37
C LEU A 674 -16.10 11.19 -24.17
N GLY A 675 -17.36 10.73 -24.18
CA GLY A 675 -18.30 10.91 -23.08
C GLY A 675 -18.47 9.69 -22.19
N THR A 676 -19.35 9.84 -21.21
CA THR A 676 -19.81 8.77 -20.31
C THR A 676 -20.34 7.55 -21.07
N ARG A 677 -21.18 7.80 -22.09
CA ARG A 677 -21.77 6.78 -22.95
C ARG A 677 -20.68 5.93 -23.59
N GLU A 678 -19.67 6.56 -24.20
CA GLU A 678 -18.60 5.85 -24.91
C GLU A 678 -17.79 4.92 -24.00
N ALA A 679 -17.48 5.35 -22.78
CA ALA A 679 -16.80 4.54 -21.78
C ALA A 679 -17.65 3.34 -21.36
N ARG A 680 -18.94 3.56 -21.04
CA ARG A 680 -19.90 2.50 -20.67
C ARG A 680 -20.12 1.48 -21.79
N GLN A 681 -20.24 1.94 -23.04
CA GLN A 681 -20.39 1.04 -24.19
C GLN A 681 -19.13 0.21 -24.44
N ALA A 682 -17.93 0.78 -24.21
CA ALA A 682 -16.68 0.03 -24.31
C ALA A 682 -16.59 -1.09 -23.24
N PHE A 683 -17.01 -0.80 -22.01
CA PHE A 683 -17.12 -1.81 -20.95
C PHE A 683 -17.97 -3.01 -21.39
N TRP A 684 -19.22 -2.78 -21.82
CA TRP A 684 -20.12 -3.88 -22.19
C TRP A 684 -19.67 -4.63 -23.44
N ALA A 685 -19.26 -3.89 -24.48
CA ALA A 685 -18.84 -4.49 -25.74
C ALA A 685 -17.61 -5.37 -25.56
N HIS A 686 -16.62 -4.91 -24.79
CA HIS A 686 -15.40 -5.68 -24.56
C HIS A 686 -15.63 -6.83 -23.58
N THR A 687 -16.23 -6.56 -22.42
CA THR A 687 -16.34 -7.54 -21.32
C THR A 687 -17.10 -8.79 -21.75
N LEU A 688 -18.23 -8.65 -22.45
CA LEU A 688 -19.03 -9.80 -22.88
C LEU A 688 -18.31 -10.63 -23.95
N ASN A 689 -17.64 -9.97 -24.90
CA ASN A 689 -16.91 -10.65 -25.97
C ASN A 689 -15.51 -11.16 -25.57
N SER A 690 -15.00 -10.76 -24.40
CA SER A 690 -13.79 -11.35 -23.80
C SER A 690 -14.12 -12.35 -22.69
N GLY A 691 -15.37 -12.85 -22.65
CA GLY A 691 -15.80 -13.90 -21.73
C GLY A 691 -15.80 -13.45 -20.26
N CYS A 692 -16.09 -12.18 -19.98
CA CYS A 692 -16.34 -11.67 -18.63
C CYS A 692 -15.18 -11.79 -17.62
N ALA A 693 -13.92 -11.93 -18.04
CA ALA A 693 -12.77 -11.90 -17.13
C ALA A 693 -12.59 -10.55 -16.41
N GLY A 694 -13.02 -9.45 -17.04
CA GLY A 694 -13.06 -8.12 -16.44
C GLY A 694 -12.82 -6.96 -17.41
N HIS A 695 -12.60 -5.77 -16.86
CA HIS A 695 -12.35 -4.52 -17.60
C HIS A 695 -11.61 -3.48 -16.74
N THR A 696 -10.77 -2.65 -17.35
CA THR A 696 -10.18 -1.47 -16.72
C THR A 696 -10.76 -0.18 -17.31
N TYR A 697 -11.35 0.63 -16.44
CA TYR A 697 -11.82 1.99 -16.73
C TYR A 697 -10.64 2.99 -16.67
N GLY A 698 -10.84 4.13 -17.31
CA GLY A 698 -10.05 5.32 -17.03
C GLY A 698 -10.78 6.59 -17.44
N ALA A 699 -10.33 7.71 -16.89
CA ALA A 699 -10.89 9.02 -17.15
C ALA A 699 -9.78 10.05 -17.34
N SER A 700 -9.98 10.94 -18.32
CA SER A 700 -9.16 12.13 -18.43
C SER A 700 -9.23 12.93 -17.14
N GLY A 701 -8.08 13.44 -16.72
CA GLY A 701 -7.88 14.04 -15.41
C GLY A 701 -7.38 13.08 -14.34
N ILE A 702 -7.78 11.80 -14.33
CA ILE A 702 -7.31 10.83 -13.32
C ILE A 702 -5.97 10.22 -13.72
N PHE A 703 -5.86 9.65 -14.92
CA PHE A 703 -4.68 8.85 -15.30
C PHE A 703 -3.37 9.68 -15.27
N GLN A 704 -3.46 10.96 -15.63
CA GLN A 704 -2.37 11.95 -15.55
C GLN A 704 -2.40 12.83 -14.28
N VAL A 705 -3.44 12.68 -13.46
CA VAL A 705 -3.69 13.48 -12.25
C VAL A 705 -3.62 14.99 -12.57
N ASN A 706 -4.56 15.48 -13.39
CA ASN A 706 -4.68 16.92 -13.64
C ASN A 706 -5.12 17.62 -12.37
N ARG A 707 -4.36 18.61 -11.91
CA ARG A 707 -4.72 19.40 -10.74
C ARG A 707 -5.34 20.74 -11.18
N PRO A 708 -6.25 21.32 -10.41
CA PRO A 708 -6.80 22.65 -10.71
C PRO A 708 -5.70 23.72 -10.81
N ASP A 709 -4.69 23.64 -9.93
CA ASP A 709 -3.55 24.55 -9.85
C ASP A 709 -2.42 24.18 -10.82
N ARG A 710 -2.37 22.92 -11.28
CA ARG A 710 -1.27 22.42 -12.10
C ARG A 710 -1.70 21.24 -13.00
N LYS A 711 -2.00 21.57 -14.24
CA LYS A 711 -2.32 20.57 -15.29
C LYS A 711 -1.09 19.72 -15.62
N PHE A 712 -1.31 18.56 -16.23
CA PHE A 712 -0.23 17.76 -16.82
C PHE A 712 0.37 18.46 -18.05
N GLY A 713 -0.50 19.13 -18.82
CA GLY A 713 -0.12 19.92 -19.98
C GLY A 713 0.21 19.05 -21.20
N GLN A 714 0.87 19.65 -22.18
CA GLN A 714 1.19 18.98 -23.43
C GLN A 714 2.23 17.86 -23.20
N ALA A 715 1.89 16.65 -23.66
CA ALA A 715 2.81 15.53 -23.74
C ALA A 715 3.82 15.74 -24.88
N PHE A 716 4.96 15.02 -24.85
CA PHE A 716 5.95 15.08 -25.93
C PHE A 716 5.43 14.56 -27.28
N SER A 717 4.35 13.78 -27.25
CA SER A 717 3.55 13.40 -28.43
C SER A 717 2.83 14.60 -29.09
N GLY A 718 2.88 15.79 -28.47
CA GLY A 718 2.25 17.02 -28.93
C GLY A 718 0.79 17.16 -28.51
N LEU A 719 0.29 16.23 -27.70
CA LEU A 719 -1.11 16.16 -27.30
C LEU A 719 -1.36 16.77 -25.94
N ASP A 720 -2.54 17.37 -25.77
CA ASP A 720 -3.12 17.67 -24.49
C ASP A 720 -4.35 16.77 -24.31
N TRP A 721 -4.24 15.82 -23.38
CA TRP A 721 -5.21 14.73 -23.21
C TRP A 721 -6.48 15.13 -22.46
N GLY A 722 -6.60 16.39 -22.06
CA GLY A 722 -7.80 16.96 -21.46
C GLY A 722 -7.51 17.86 -20.28
N GLN A 723 -8.52 18.65 -19.91
CA GLN A 723 -8.37 19.77 -18.97
C GLN A 723 -9.03 19.51 -17.61
N LEU A 724 -9.79 18.42 -17.48
CA LEU A 724 -10.61 18.15 -16.31
C LEU A 724 -9.72 17.85 -15.09
N PRO A 725 -9.88 18.55 -13.96
CA PRO A 725 -9.19 18.19 -12.72
C PRO A 725 -9.58 16.79 -12.23
N TRP A 726 -8.64 16.09 -11.60
CA TRP A 726 -8.83 14.71 -11.16
C TRP A 726 -9.98 14.55 -10.14
N ARG A 727 -10.19 15.54 -9.26
CA ARG A 727 -11.31 15.55 -8.29
C ARG A 727 -12.67 15.66 -8.97
N ASP A 728 -12.76 16.43 -10.05
CA ASP A 728 -14.00 16.51 -10.83
C ASP A 728 -14.17 15.23 -11.65
N ALA A 729 -13.07 14.73 -12.23
CA ALA A 729 -13.03 13.50 -13.00
C ALA A 729 -13.45 12.28 -12.17
N MET A 730 -13.12 12.23 -10.88
CA MET A 730 -13.52 11.10 -10.03
C MET A 730 -15.05 11.02 -9.86
N HIS A 731 -15.77 12.14 -9.98
CA HIS A 731 -17.23 12.18 -9.92
C HIS A 731 -17.93 12.01 -11.27
N LEU A 732 -17.19 11.76 -12.34
CA LEU A 732 -17.79 11.47 -13.64
C LEU A 732 -18.70 10.22 -13.56
N PRO A 733 -19.88 10.26 -14.22
CA PRO A 733 -20.86 9.18 -14.09
C PRO A 733 -20.37 7.82 -14.58
N GLY A 734 -19.45 7.76 -15.55
CA GLY A 734 -19.03 6.50 -16.17
C GLY A 734 -18.42 5.52 -15.18
N SER A 735 -17.63 6.01 -14.21
CA SER A 735 -17.08 5.18 -13.13
C SER A 735 -18.17 4.46 -12.32
N ARG A 736 -19.27 5.15 -11.98
CA ARG A 736 -20.42 4.56 -11.27
C ARG A 736 -21.19 3.58 -12.17
N GLN A 737 -21.44 3.96 -13.42
CA GLN A 737 -22.24 3.15 -14.37
C GLN A 737 -21.54 1.83 -14.72
N ILE A 738 -20.22 1.84 -14.90
CA ILE A 738 -19.44 0.62 -15.08
C ILE A 738 -19.43 -0.22 -13.80
N GLY A 739 -19.34 0.41 -12.62
CA GLY A 739 -19.51 -0.27 -11.33
C GLY A 739 -20.84 -1.01 -11.21
N LEU A 740 -21.95 -0.40 -11.65
CA LEU A 740 -23.27 -1.05 -11.72
C LEU A 740 -23.28 -2.24 -12.67
N GLY A 741 -22.66 -2.12 -13.84
CA GLY A 741 -22.54 -3.23 -14.79
C GLY A 741 -21.73 -4.40 -14.22
N ALA A 742 -20.64 -4.13 -13.53
CA ALA A 742 -19.86 -5.14 -12.83
C ALA A 742 -20.65 -5.79 -11.68
N ALA A 743 -21.47 -5.02 -10.95
CA ALA A 743 -22.36 -5.57 -9.92
C ALA A 743 -23.39 -6.54 -10.50
N LEU A 744 -23.99 -6.22 -11.66
CA LEU A 744 -24.87 -7.14 -12.39
C LEU A 744 -24.14 -8.43 -12.80
N LEU A 745 -22.95 -8.31 -13.39
CA LEU A 745 -22.19 -9.51 -13.79
C LEU A 745 -21.84 -10.37 -12.57
N ARG A 746 -21.42 -9.76 -11.46
CA ARG A 746 -21.10 -10.46 -10.21
C ARG A 746 -22.30 -11.16 -9.56
N SER A 747 -23.53 -10.76 -9.87
CA SER A 747 -24.74 -11.48 -9.41
C SER A 747 -25.09 -12.71 -10.26
N LEU A 748 -24.39 -12.91 -11.39
CA LEU A 748 -24.56 -14.02 -12.31
C LEU A 748 -23.36 -14.99 -12.19
N PRO A 749 -23.43 -16.23 -12.72
CA PRO A 749 -22.26 -17.10 -12.86
C PRO A 749 -21.32 -16.61 -13.99
N TRP A 750 -20.89 -15.35 -13.93
CA TRP A 750 -20.06 -14.67 -14.93
C TRP A 750 -18.76 -15.43 -15.23
N HIS A 751 -18.17 -16.08 -14.23
CA HIS A 751 -16.93 -16.85 -14.31
C HIS A 751 -17.08 -18.15 -15.14
N GLN A 752 -18.27 -18.44 -15.65
CA GLN A 752 -18.51 -19.54 -16.58
C GLN A 752 -18.85 -19.02 -17.98
N MET A 753 -19.11 -17.71 -18.14
CA MET A 753 -19.65 -17.18 -19.38
C MET A 753 -18.61 -17.23 -20.51
N ALA A 754 -19.10 -17.54 -21.72
CA ALA A 754 -18.32 -17.50 -22.94
C ALA A 754 -18.97 -16.57 -23.97
N PRO A 755 -18.19 -15.91 -24.85
CA PRO A 755 -18.73 -15.08 -25.92
C PRO A 755 -19.70 -15.84 -26.83
N ALA A 756 -20.85 -15.25 -27.15
CA ALA A 756 -21.95 -15.93 -27.84
C ALA A 756 -22.75 -15.05 -28.81
N THR A 757 -22.19 -13.91 -29.26
CA THR A 757 -22.86 -12.90 -30.10
C THR A 757 -23.55 -13.47 -31.35
N ASN A 758 -23.06 -14.58 -31.91
CA ASN A 758 -23.70 -15.26 -33.05
C ASN A 758 -25.12 -15.81 -32.77
N GLY A 759 -25.55 -15.92 -31.51
CA GLY A 759 -26.92 -16.30 -31.12
C GLY A 759 -27.85 -15.13 -30.78
N PHE A 760 -27.36 -13.88 -30.92
CA PHE A 760 -28.04 -12.66 -30.48
C PHE A 760 -27.97 -11.60 -31.58
N ALA A 761 -28.66 -11.83 -32.70
CA ALA A 761 -28.63 -10.89 -33.81
C ALA A 761 -29.18 -9.52 -33.40
N GLY A 762 -28.47 -8.44 -33.74
CA GLY A 762 -28.78 -7.08 -33.28
C GLY A 762 -28.05 -6.66 -32.00
N ALA A 763 -27.49 -7.60 -31.24
CA ALA A 763 -26.56 -7.29 -30.15
C ALA A 763 -25.17 -6.91 -30.69
N THR A 764 -24.50 -6.03 -29.96
CA THR A 764 -23.09 -5.65 -30.16
C THR A 764 -22.15 -6.70 -29.60
N ALA A 765 -22.49 -7.23 -28.42
CA ALA A 765 -21.75 -8.26 -27.73
C ALA A 765 -22.71 -9.08 -26.88
N ALA A 766 -22.44 -10.38 -26.72
CA ALA A 766 -23.22 -11.24 -25.85
C ALA A 766 -22.34 -12.33 -25.26
N ALA A 767 -22.70 -12.79 -24.06
CA ALA A 767 -22.09 -13.93 -23.39
C ALA A 767 -23.16 -14.86 -22.83
N ILE A 768 -22.86 -16.16 -22.77
CA ILE A 768 -23.77 -17.19 -22.26
C ILE A 768 -23.01 -18.22 -21.43
N THR A 769 -23.64 -18.81 -20.42
CA THR A 769 -23.07 -19.95 -19.70
C THR A 769 -23.10 -21.23 -20.56
N PRO A 770 -22.19 -22.20 -20.32
CA PRO A 770 -22.13 -23.45 -21.08
C PRO A 770 -23.40 -24.29 -20.97
N ASP A 771 -24.11 -24.20 -19.84
CA ASP A 771 -25.41 -24.86 -19.62
C ASP A 771 -26.60 -24.08 -20.20
N ALA A 772 -26.32 -22.92 -20.81
CA ALA A 772 -27.27 -21.99 -21.40
C ALA A 772 -28.43 -21.61 -20.45
N ARG A 773 -28.17 -21.49 -19.15
CA ARG A 773 -29.15 -21.00 -18.17
C ARG A 773 -29.09 -19.49 -17.95
N HIS A 774 -27.95 -18.87 -18.23
CA HIS A 774 -27.77 -17.44 -18.08
C HIS A 774 -27.13 -16.87 -19.34
N ALA A 775 -27.69 -15.78 -19.85
CA ALA A 775 -27.13 -15.03 -20.96
C ALA A 775 -27.24 -13.52 -20.72
N VAL A 776 -26.26 -12.78 -21.22
CA VAL A 776 -26.24 -11.32 -21.20
C VAL A 776 -25.92 -10.84 -22.60
N ALA A 777 -26.75 -9.96 -23.15
CA ALA A 777 -26.54 -9.38 -24.48
C ALA A 777 -26.68 -7.86 -24.42
N PHE A 778 -25.72 -7.16 -25.01
CA PHE A 778 -25.65 -5.70 -25.00
C PHE A 778 -25.93 -5.15 -26.39
N THR A 779 -26.74 -4.10 -26.48
CA THR A 779 -26.94 -3.31 -27.71
C THR A 779 -26.54 -1.86 -27.48
N HIS A 780 -25.62 -1.34 -28.30
CA HIS A 780 -25.18 0.05 -28.23
C HIS A 780 -26.10 1.03 -28.97
N SER A 781 -27.05 0.53 -29.77
CA SER A 781 -27.80 1.33 -30.77
C SER A 781 -29.32 1.30 -30.57
N GLY A 782 -29.81 0.65 -29.52
CA GLY A 782 -31.25 0.48 -29.27
C GLY A 782 -31.94 -0.46 -30.26
N LYS A 783 -31.19 -1.15 -31.14
CA LYS A 783 -31.74 -2.17 -32.02
C LYS A 783 -32.29 -3.34 -31.21
N ALA A 784 -33.42 -3.88 -31.68
CA ALA A 784 -33.98 -5.12 -31.14
C ALA A 784 -32.97 -6.26 -31.25
N ILE A 785 -32.98 -7.15 -30.26
CA ILE A 785 -32.13 -8.34 -30.18
C ILE A 785 -32.98 -9.57 -30.50
N THR A 786 -32.62 -10.26 -31.58
CA THR A 786 -33.20 -11.55 -31.95
C THR A 786 -32.35 -12.67 -31.37
N VAL A 787 -32.94 -13.44 -30.46
CA VAL A 787 -32.29 -14.54 -29.74
C VAL A 787 -32.65 -15.87 -30.40
N THR A 788 -31.64 -16.69 -30.72
CA THR A 788 -31.83 -18.08 -31.16
C THR A 788 -32.14 -18.96 -29.94
N LEU A 789 -33.41 -19.33 -29.76
CA LEU A 789 -33.89 -20.01 -28.57
C LEU A 789 -33.49 -21.49 -28.50
N ASP A 790 -33.09 -22.09 -29.63
CA ASP A 790 -32.59 -23.48 -29.70
C ASP A 790 -31.31 -23.70 -28.87
N ARG A 791 -30.67 -22.61 -28.43
CA ARG A 791 -29.52 -22.63 -27.53
C ARG A 791 -29.89 -22.89 -26.08
N PHE A 792 -31.15 -22.70 -25.70
CA PHE A 792 -31.60 -22.77 -24.32
C PHE A 792 -32.37 -24.07 -24.06
N PRO A 793 -32.06 -24.82 -23.00
CA PRO A 793 -32.66 -26.13 -22.73
C PRO A 793 -34.11 -26.05 -22.20
N GLY A 794 -34.69 -24.86 -22.05
CA GLY A 794 -36.02 -24.67 -21.49
C GLY A 794 -36.54 -23.23 -21.59
N ALA A 795 -37.57 -22.91 -20.80
CA ALA A 795 -38.09 -21.55 -20.69
C ALA A 795 -37.02 -20.58 -20.15
N VAL A 796 -37.06 -19.34 -20.63
CA VAL A 796 -36.17 -18.26 -20.20
C VAL A 796 -37.02 -17.06 -19.79
N SER A 797 -36.71 -16.51 -18.62
CA SER A 797 -37.15 -15.18 -18.22
C SER A 797 -36.21 -14.14 -18.83
N ALA A 798 -36.75 -12.97 -19.16
CA ALA A 798 -35.99 -11.92 -19.84
C ALA A 798 -36.26 -10.57 -19.17
N ARG A 799 -35.21 -9.79 -18.99
CA ARG A 799 -35.29 -8.42 -18.45
C ARG A 799 -34.29 -7.50 -19.14
N TRP A 800 -34.69 -6.25 -19.30
CA TRP A 800 -33.83 -5.17 -19.74
C TRP A 800 -33.22 -4.48 -18.54
N PHE A 801 -31.90 -4.42 -18.48
CA PHE A 801 -31.14 -3.69 -17.47
C PHE A 801 -30.72 -2.34 -18.05
N ASP A 802 -31.06 -1.25 -17.35
CA ASP A 802 -30.59 0.09 -17.66
C ASP A 802 -29.16 0.26 -17.11
N PRO A 803 -28.15 0.38 -17.98
CA PRO A 803 -26.76 0.42 -17.56
C PRO A 803 -26.36 1.76 -16.91
N THR A 804 -27.28 2.72 -16.82
CA THR A 804 -27.06 4.05 -16.25
C THR A 804 -27.58 4.17 -14.82
N THR A 805 -28.63 3.43 -14.47
CA THR A 805 -29.25 3.43 -13.14
C THR A 805 -29.00 2.16 -12.35
N GLY A 806 -28.83 1.02 -13.03
CA GLY A 806 -28.75 -0.30 -12.43
C GLY A 806 -30.12 -1.00 -12.26
N GLU A 807 -31.19 -0.36 -12.71
CA GLU A 807 -32.55 -0.90 -12.61
C GLU A 807 -32.85 -1.91 -13.72
N SER A 808 -33.81 -2.80 -13.47
CA SER A 808 -34.26 -3.77 -14.47
C SER A 808 -35.77 -3.69 -14.70
N LEU A 809 -36.16 -3.80 -15.97
CA LEU A 809 -37.53 -3.86 -16.44
C LEU A 809 -37.80 -5.23 -17.05
N ALA A 810 -38.95 -5.84 -16.75
CA ALA A 810 -39.34 -7.08 -17.40
C ALA A 810 -39.41 -6.88 -18.92
N ALA A 811 -38.80 -7.77 -19.69
CA ALA A 811 -38.88 -7.70 -21.14
C ALA A 811 -40.23 -8.26 -21.60
N SER A 812 -40.89 -7.56 -22.52
CA SER A 812 -42.10 -8.08 -23.17
C SER A 812 -41.71 -9.25 -24.07
N GLY A 813 -42.02 -10.47 -23.64
CA GLY A 813 -41.68 -11.71 -24.34
C GLY A 813 -41.30 -12.82 -23.37
N THR A 814 -42.28 -13.47 -22.73
CA THR A 814 -42.06 -14.77 -22.09
C THR A 814 -42.20 -15.85 -23.15
N ARG A 815 -41.18 -16.69 -23.32
CA ARG A 815 -41.28 -17.87 -24.16
C ARG A 815 -42.10 -18.97 -23.44
N PRO A 816 -43.19 -19.50 -24.03
CA PRO A 816 -43.65 -20.87 -23.80
C PRO A 816 -42.70 -21.85 -24.51
N GLU A 817 -42.39 -23.01 -23.92
CA GLU A 817 -41.46 -24.04 -24.43
C GLU A 817 -41.50 -24.25 -25.97
N GLY A 818 -40.35 -24.43 -26.65
CA GLY A 818 -40.33 -24.71 -28.10
C GLY A 818 -38.95 -24.66 -28.78
N ASN A 819 -38.90 -24.40 -30.10
CA ASN A 819 -37.72 -24.07 -30.94
C ASN A 819 -37.94 -22.71 -31.67
N GLY A 820 -36.89 -22.06 -32.20
CA GLY A 820 -37.02 -20.85 -33.05
C GLY A 820 -36.37 -19.55 -32.53
N PHE A 821 -36.85 -18.39 -33.02
CA PHE A 821 -36.31 -17.06 -32.71
C PHE A 821 -37.28 -16.21 -31.89
N LEU A 822 -36.76 -15.45 -30.92
CA LEU A 822 -37.54 -14.45 -30.18
C LEU A 822 -36.89 -13.08 -30.29
N VAL A 823 -37.70 -12.06 -30.57
CA VAL A 823 -37.24 -10.67 -30.71
C VAL A 823 -37.56 -9.92 -29.42
N PHE A 824 -36.53 -9.34 -28.80
CA PHE A 824 -36.67 -8.44 -27.67
C PHE A 824 -36.36 -7.01 -28.12
N THR A 825 -37.32 -6.10 -27.95
CA THR A 825 -37.14 -4.68 -28.26
C THR A 825 -36.80 -3.91 -26.97
N PRO A 826 -35.73 -3.10 -26.96
CA PRO A 826 -35.43 -2.24 -25.82
C PRO A 826 -36.57 -1.27 -25.47
N PRO A 827 -36.75 -0.87 -24.20
CA PRO A 827 -37.86 -0.03 -23.76
C PRO A 827 -37.87 1.42 -24.27
N GLY A 828 -36.90 1.82 -25.11
CA GLY A 828 -36.71 3.19 -25.58
C GLY A 828 -35.31 3.71 -25.24
N GLN A 829 -35.21 4.99 -24.89
CA GLN A 829 -33.97 5.55 -24.31
C GLN A 829 -33.88 5.16 -22.84
N ASN A 830 -32.66 4.91 -22.36
CA ASN A 830 -32.36 4.70 -20.95
C ASN A 830 -32.46 6.01 -20.16
N ALA A 831 -32.29 5.96 -18.83
CA ALA A 831 -32.49 7.13 -17.97
C ALA A 831 -31.51 8.29 -18.25
N ALA A 832 -30.36 8.04 -18.89
CA ALA A 832 -29.44 9.08 -19.33
C ALA A 832 -29.80 9.67 -20.71
N GLY A 833 -30.86 9.19 -21.37
CA GLY A 833 -31.26 9.58 -22.71
C GLY A 833 -30.53 8.83 -23.83
N ASP A 834 -29.71 7.83 -23.50
CA ASP A 834 -28.96 7.04 -24.47
C ASP A 834 -29.74 5.82 -24.96
N ALA A 835 -29.40 5.29 -26.13
CA ALA A 835 -30.11 4.16 -26.73
C ALA A 835 -29.61 2.78 -26.28
N ASP A 836 -28.58 2.71 -25.42
CA ASP A 836 -27.93 1.46 -25.06
C ASP A 836 -28.60 0.75 -23.88
N TRP A 837 -28.75 -0.57 -24.03
CA TRP A 837 -29.43 -1.45 -23.07
C TRP A 837 -28.74 -2.81 -22.98
N VAL A 838 -28.94 -3.49 -21.85
CA VAL A 838 -28.46 -4.85 -21.62
C VAL A 838 -29.67 -5.78 -21.43
N LEU A 839 -29.81 -6.78 -22.30
CA LEU A 839 -30.75 -7.86 -22.13
C LEU A 839 -30.13 -8.93 -21.25
N VAL A 840 -30.80 -9.31 -20.17
CA VAL A 840 -30.44 -10.44 -19.32
C VAL A 840 -31.48 -11.53 -19.48
N LEU A 841 -31.02 -12.74 -19.77
CA LEU A 841 -31.82 -13.95 -19.87
C LEU A 841 -31.42 -14.89 -18.74
N ASP A 842 -32.39 -15.25 -17.92
CA ASP A 842 -32.20 -16.15 -16.78
C ASP A 842 -33.20 -17.30 -16.87
N LYS A 843 -32.78 -18.52 -16.55
CA LYS A 843 -33.72 -19.61 -16.31
C LYS A 843 -34.63 -19.23 -15.12
N PRO A 844 -35.97 -19.33 -15.26
CA PRO A 844 -36.92 -19.05 -14.18
C PRO A 844 -36.69 -19.90 -12.92
#